data_AF-A0A937GBP9-F1
#
_entry.id   AF-A0A937GBP9-F1
#
_cell.length_a   1.000
_cell.length_b   1.000
_cell.length_c   1.000
_cell.angle_alpha   90.00
_cell.angle_beta   90.00
_cell.angle_gamma   90.00
#
_symmetry.space_group_name_H-M   'P 1'
#
loop_
_entity.id
_entity.type
_entity.pdbx_description
1 polymer ?
#
loop_
_entity_poly.entity_id
_entity_poly.type
_entity_poly.pdbx_seq_one_letter_code
_entity_poly.pdbx_strand_id
1 'polypeptide(L)'
;MENIQSAWRRLWVVFRNDTPTVFLILAFATLRGAFSLVLPLGFQALIGQLMGGRLSASWWVLFFVVLLFSGLMVLFGLVQLRISEWFQQRLFVRTAYFFERATQLQLPTLADEPSHRFFDTVILQKELPKLLLEVSTAVLQLLFGFLLLFLYDFTFVGAAVLIVFLAVVVLRWSLGRGFQWSMEESGAKFALTSALKSAESDRNLSLASHVATYLKARRKHFRVLWRLHAVLGGARVAFTAALLAVGGWLVMDQAVSIGQFVAIEIVFLTILVNLEKLISGVDSIFDILTALAKLDNTFQHEGVDISPFNPKDSQPVEGSAWLQNFSETHPPSDRRTPWRWMAFLAVTFFASLFLPWTQTVSMVGTVTMDNPMERPAALYAAENGRLSTWFVREGQVVRAGDTLMIMEEIGAEYLDPALLQNMEQSQEAKESAFTAYSQKARAVSMQLAQAREGMAPQLAAAQLKVQVDSTDWVAYQVGERVAERQKDRADSLLTLGVISRQAWETQQVTWQKARAQAQSQRQKWTSSRADYRAKKIALQENLSKLESALAAAQAESAGATEAATQARSKTNQIARRVSNRYVVAPRDGVVIELAKLAPGALVKKDEKILTVVPAYAEVVVIASCEPNDIPLMEAGQRAMVAFDGYPMLPIPGWPEHSVGMFEANVRFVSAAATQDGGGFAVVLEPSETWPSALRAGTNSHVTLLLKDVPLWFELWRQLNGLPANRSAS
;
A
#
# COMPACT_ATOMS: atom_id res chain seq x y z
N MET A 1 71.18 -9.36 2.11
CA MET A 1 69.88 -9.96 1.69
C MET A 1 69.78 -11.43 2.08
N GLU A 2 70.89 -12.17 2.23
CA GLU A 2 70.88 -13.58 2.69
C GLU A 2 70.19 -13.81 4.04
N ASN A 3 70.43 -12.96 5.06
CA ASN A 3 69.80 -13.10 6.38
C ASN A 3 68.27 -12.96 6.39
N ILE A 4 67.68 -12.32 5.37
CA ILE A 4 66.22 -12.16 5.28
C ILE A 4 65.59 -13.45 4.75
N GLN A 5 66.19 -14.06 3.74
CA GLN A 5 65.69 -15.30 3.13
C GLN A 5 65.83 -16.52 4.05
N SER A 6 66.83 -16.53 4.94
CA SER A 6 66.96 -17.55 5.99
C SER A 6 65.88 -17.37 7.07
N ALA A 7 65.65 -16.16 7.56
CA ALA A 7 64.61 -15.87 8.56
C ALA A 7 63.19 -16.24 8.09
N TRP A 8 62.85 -15.96 6.81
CA TRP A 8 61.58 -16.40 6.22
C TRP A 8 61.44 -17.92 6.15
N ARG A 9 62.51 -18.65 5.80
CA ARG A 9 62.50 -20.12 5.80
C ARG A 9 62.28 -20.67 7.22
N ARG A 10 62.89 -20.08 8.24
CA ARG A 10 62.72 -20.49 9.65
C ARG A 10 61.31 -20.22 10.16
N LEU A 11 60.72 -19.07 9.82
CA LEU A 11 59.31 -18.76 10.14
C LEU A 11 58.36 -19.84 9.58
N TRP A 12 58.59 -20.28 8.35
CA TRP A 12 57.80 -21.35 7.73
C TRP A 12 57.92 -22.69 8.48
N VAL A 13 59.13 -23.01 8.96
CA VAL A 13 59.38 -24.22 9.76
C VAL A 13 58.61 -24.17 11.08
N VAL A 14 58.53 -23.01 11.75
CA VAL A 14 57.71 -22.82 12.96
C VAL A 14 56.24 -23.14 12.69
N PHE A 15 55.66 -22.58 11.63
CA PHE A 15 54.26 -22.84 11.29
C PHE A 15 54.00 -24.29 10.88
N ARG A 16 54.92 -24.92 10.13
CA ARG A 16 54.81 -26.32 9.71
C ARG A 16 54.79 -27.30 10.89
N ASN A 17 55.49 -26.96 11.96
CA ASN A 17 55.63 -27.84 13.11
C ASN A 17 54.48 -27.73 14.11
N ASP A 18 53.77 -26.59 14.13
CA ASP A 18 52.53 -26.39 14.90
C ASP A 18 51.28 -26.33 14.00
N THR A 19 51.29 -27.09 12.90
CA THR A 19 50.17 -27.19 11.93
C THR A 19 48.78 -27.37 12.54
N PRO A 20 48.52 -28.23 13.54
CA PRO A 20 47.17 -28.36 14.08
C PRO A 20 46.68 -27.09 14.78
N THR A 21 47.58 -26.37 15.48
CA THR A 21 47.22 -25.12 16.16
C THR A 21 47.03 -23.99 15.16
N VAL A 22 47.95 -23.85 14.19
CA VAL A 22 47.87 -22.86 13.12
C VAL A 22 46.61 -23.07 12.27
N PHE A 23 46.30 -24.32 11.92
CA PHE A 23 45.07 -24.66 11.20
C PHE A 23 43.82 -24.27 12.00
N LEU A 24 43.77 -24.55 13.30
CA LEU A 24 42.65 -24.19 14.16
C LEU A 24 42.46 -22.67 14.21
N ILE A 25 43.55 -21.90 14.35
CA ILE A 25 43.52 -20.42 14.30
C ILE A 25 42.96 -19.94 12.96
N LEU A 26 43.40 -20.52 11.84
CA LEU A 26 42.92 -20.17 10.49
C LEU A 26 41.46 -20.56 10.26
N ALA A 27 41.03 -21.71 10.77
CA ALA A 27 39.63 -22.17 10.68
C ALA A 27 38.68 -21.23 11.43
N PHE A 28 39.02 -20.84 12.66
CA PHE A 28 38.24 -19.87 13.41
C PHE A 28 38.36 -18.44 12.83
N ALA A 29 39.50 -18.08 12.24
CA ALA A 29 39.62 -16.83 11.48
C ALA A 29 38.69 -16.81 10.26
N THR A 30 38.52 -17.96 9.58
CA THR A 30 37.63 -18.10 8.43
C THR A 30 36.17 -17.95 8.86
N LEU A 31 35.76 -18.60 9.94
CA LEU A 31 34.42 -18.44 10.51
C LEU A 31 34.19 -17.00 10.96
N ARG A 32 35.11 -16.39 11.70
CA ARG A 32 35.01 -14.99 12.10
C ARG A 32 34.95 -14.04 10.91
N GLY A 33 35.66 -14.36 9.83
CA GLY A 33 35.63 -13.60 8.58
C GLY A 33 34.30 -13.72 7.84
N ALA A 34 33.78 -14.95 7.70
CA ALA A 34 32.49 -15.18 7.05
C ALA A 34 31.34 -14.52 7.83
N PHE A 35 31.30 -14.70 9.15
CA PHE A 35 30.24 -14.15 10.00
C PHE A 35 30.33 -12.62 10.16
N SER A 36 31.47 -11.99 9.82
CA SER A 36 31.49 -10.52 9.76
C SER A 36 30.60 -9.94 8.66
N LEU A 37 30.21 -10.73 7.65
CA LEU A 37 29.27 -10.32 6.62
C LEU A 37 27.82 -10.24 7.12
N VAL A 38 27.52 -10.86 8.26
CA VAL A 38 26.18 -10.83 8.86
C VAL A 38 25.78 -9.41 9.19
N LEU A 39 26.71 -8.57 9.65
CA LEU A 39 26.38 -7.21 10.05
C LEU A 39 25.92 -6.36 8.85
N PRO A 40 26.69 -6.24 7.74
CA PRO A 40 26.21 -5.56 6.52
C PRO A 40 24.88 -6.12 5.99
N LEU A 41 24.79 -7.44 5.82
CA LEU A 41 23.60 -8.10 5.25
C LEU A 41 22.37 -7.92 6.14
N GLY A 42 22.56 -8.05 7.45
CA GLY A 42 21.52 -7.86 8.45
C GLY A 42 21.00 -6.44 8.48
N PHE A 43 21.88 -5.45 8.50
CA PHE A 43 21.48 -4.04 8.47
C PHE A 43 20.75 -3.69 7.17
N GLN A 44 21.21 -4.15 6.01
CA GLN A 44 20.50 -3.96 4.74
C GLN A 44 19.05 -4.43 4.84
N ALA A 45 18.85 -5.66 5.30
CA ALA A 45 17.53 -6.26 5.28
C ALA A 45 16.61 -5.69 6.37
N LEU A 46 17.15 -5.29 7.53
CA LEU A 46 16.40 -4.56 8.56
C LEU A 46 15.93 -3.19 8.04
N ILE A 47 16.80 -2.44 7.36
CA ILE A 47 16.46 -1.14 6.76
C ILE A 47 15.44 -1.33 5.63
N GLY A 48 15.64 -2.33 4.77
CA GLY A 48 14.73 -2.64 3.67
C GLY A 48 13.31 -2.90 4.16
N GLN A 49 13.15 -3.68 5.23
CA GLN A 49 11.83 -3.91 5.84
C GLN A 49 11.28 -2.68 6.55
N LEU A 50 12.13 -1.88 7.21
CA LEU A 50 11.70 -0.65 7.88
C LEU A 50 11.17 0.40 6.89
N MET A 51 11.79 0.51 5.70
CA MET A 51 11.33 1.39 4.63
C MET A 51 9.97 0.99 4.06
N GLY A 52 9.54 -0.26 4.23
CA GLY A 52 8.18 -0.73 3.93
C GLY A 52 7.11 -0.17 4.87
N GLY A 53 7.47 0.66 5.86
CA GLY A 53 6.52 1.43 6.67
C GLY A 53 5.80 0.65 7.78
N ARG A 54 6.15 -0.62 8.01
CA ARG A 54 5.57 -1.45 9.08
C ARG A 54 6.62 -2.34 9.74
N LEU A 55 6.60 -2.40 11.08
CA LEU A 55 7.34 -3.40 11.85
C LEU A 55 6.67 -4.77 11.67
N SER A 56 7.06 -5.49 10.63
CA SER A 56 6.57 -6.85 10.37
C SER A 56 7.20 -7.85 11.33
N ALA A 57 6.56 -9.01 11.52
CA ALA A 57 7.15 -10.08 12.32
C ALA A 57 8.51 -10.56 11.74
N SER A 58 8.68 -10.48 10.43
CA SER A 58 9.93 -10.78 9.74
C SER A 58 11.09 -9.89 10.22
N TRP A 59 10.81 -8.66 10.63
CA TRP A 59 11.81 -7.74 11.15
C TRP A 59 12.39 -8.25 12.47
N TRP A 60 11.52 -8.73 13.38
CA TRP A 60 11.95 -9.30 14.65
C TRP A 60 12.75 -10.59 14.48
N VAL A 61 12.31 -11.47 13.57
CA VAL A 61 13.06 -12.70 13.24
C VAL A 61 14.45 -12.34 12.75
N LEU A 62 14.55 -11.42 11.78
CA LEU A 62 15.82 -10.99 11.24
C LEU A 62 16.70 -10.32 12.31
N PHE A 63 16.13 -9.50 13.18
CA PHE A 63 16.83 -8.87 14.30
C PHE A 63 17.49 -9.92 15.21
N PHE A 64 16.74 -10.94 15.63
CA PHE A 64 17.26 -12.00 16.50
C PHE A 64 18.30 -12.88 15.78
N VAL A 65 18.12 -13.14 14.49
CA VAL A 65 19.10 -13.89 13.67
C VAL A 65 20.42 -13.11 13.58
N VAL A 66 20.37 -11.82 13.28
CA VAL A 66 21.56 -10.96 13.22
C VAL A 66 22.24 -10.87 14.58
N LEU A 67 21.48 -10.76 15.66
CA LEU A 67 22.00 -10.75 17.03
C LEU A 67 22.70 -12.07 17.38
N LEU A 68 22.05 -13.21 17.10
CA LEU A 68 22.61 -14.55 17.33
C LEU A 68 23.95 -14.73 16.62
N PHE A 69 23.99 -14.35 15.34
CA PHE A 69 25.18 -14.48 14.51
C PHE A 69 26.31 -13.52 14.87
N SER A 70 25.97 -12.30 15.29
CA SER A 70 26.93 -11.37 15.89
C SER A 70 27.53 -11.97 17.19
N GLY A 71 26.70 -12.61 18.02
CA GLY A 71 27.14 -13.34 19.20
C GLY A 71 28.08 -14.51 18.89
N LEU A 72 27.76 -15.31 17.86
CA LEU A 72 28.62 -16.40 17.38
C LEU A 72 29.98 -15.89 16.89
N MET A 73 30.01 -14.75 16.18
CA MET A 73 31.26 -14.10 15.77
C MET A 73 32.15 -13.75 16.96
N VAL A 74 31.57 -13.23 18.06
CA VAL A 74 32.30 -12.93 19.30
C VAL A 74 32.82 -14.21 19.94
N LEU A 75 32.00 -15.25 20.03
CA LEU A 75 32.38 -16.55 20.60
C LEU A 75 33.54 -17.17 19.85
N PHE A 76 33.53 -17.17 18.52
CA PHE A 76 34.64 -17.63 17.70
C PHE A 76 35.92 -16.82 17.95
N GLY A 77 35.80 -15.51 18.14
CA GLY A 77 36.92 -14.64 18.53
C GLY A 77 37.53 -15.01 19.89
N LEU A 78 36.70 -15.32 20.89
CA LEU A 78 37.16 -15.76 22.21
C LEU A 78 37.88 -17.10 22.16
N VAL A 79 37.36 -18.05 21.38
CA VAL A 79 38.02 -19.35 21.16
C VAL A 79 39.36 -19.15 20.44
N GLN A 80 39.40 -18.30 19.41
CA GLN A 80 40.63 -17.95 18.69
C GLN A 80 41.69 -17.34 19.63
N LEU A 81 41.28 -16.45 20.53
CA LEU A 81 42.14 -15.85 21.56
C LEU A 81 42.69 -16.91 22.52
N ARG A 82 41.85 -17.84 22.98
CA ARG A 82 42.29 -18.93 23.86
C ARG A 82 43.30 -19.87 23.18
N ILE A 83 43.09 -20.17 21.90
CA ILE A 83 44.03 -20.98 21.12
C ILE A 83 45.37 -20.27 20.96
N SER A 84 45.33 -18.96 20.73
CA SER A 84 46.53 -18.13 20.67
C SER A 84 47.30 -18.13 21.99
N GLU A 85 46.62 -18.09 23.13
CA GLU A 85 47.26 -18.18 24.45
C GLU A 85 48.03 -19.50 24.61
N TRP A 86 47.43 -20.64 24.23
CA TRP A 86 48.14 -21.91 24.24
C TRP A 86 49.32 -21.96 23.28
N PHE A 87 49.19 -21.33 22.11
CA PHE A 87 50.29 -21.20 21.16
C PHE A 87 51.46 -20.38 21.75
N GLN A 88 51.16 -19.27 22.45
CA GLN A 88 52.16 -18.46 23.16
C GLN A 88 52.89 -19.26 24.25
N GLN A 89 52.14 -19.95 25.11
CA GLN A 89 52.68 -20.74 26.21
C GLN A 89 53.59 -21.86 25.67
N ARG A 90 53.14 -22.57 24.63
CA ARG A 90 53.93 -23.63 24.01
C ARG A 90 55.21 -23.10 23.39
N LEU A 91 55.13 -21.98 22.66
CA LEU A 91 56.29 -21.37 22.03
C LEU A 91 57.34 -21.02 23.09
N PHE A 92 56.93 -20.37 24.18
CA PHE A 92 57.81 -19.97 25.29
C PHE A 92 58.49 -21.16 25.96
N VAL A 93 57.73 -22.20 26.35
CA VAL A 93 58.29 -23.39 26.99
C VAL A 93 59.24 -24.12 26.06
N ARG A 94 58.89 -24.22 24.77
CA ARG A 94 59.75 -24.84 23.75
C ARG A 94 61.08 -24.11 23.64
N THR A 95 61.07 -22.79 23.45
CA THR A 95 62.29 -21.99 23.35
C THR A 95 63.11 -22.03 24.64
N ALA A 96 62.49 -21.98 25.82
CA ALA A 96 63.20 -22.08 27.11
C ALA A 96 63.96 -23.40 27.25
N TYR A 97 63.36 -24.51 26.81
CA TYR A 97 64.03 -25.82 26.75
C TYR A 97 65.29 -25.80 25.87
N PHE A 98 65.23 -25.17 24.69
CA PHE A 98 66.40 -25.08 23.80
C PHE A 98 67.49 -24.17 24.37
N PHE A 99 67.13 -23.12 25.11
CA PHE A 99 68.10 -22.31 25.84
C PHE A 99 68.79 -23.12 26.95
N GLU A 100 68.06 -23.92 27.72
CA GLU A 100 68.64 -24.83 28.74
C GLU A 100 69.65 -25.79 28.11
N ARG A 101 69.28 -26.44 27.00
CA ARG A 101 70.17 -27.36 26.28
C ARG A 101 71.40 -26.65 25.71
N ALA A 102 71.23 -25.45 25.17
CA ALA A 102 72.33 -24.65 24.63
C ALA A 102 73.30 -24.18 25.74
N THR A 103 72.79 -23.90 26.95
CA THR A 103 73.62 -23.62 28.13
C THR A 103 74.38 -24.87 28.59
N GLN A 104 73.75 -26.04 28.61
CA GLN A 104 74.42 -27.31 28.95
C GLN A 104 75.55 -27.66 27.97
N LEU A 105 75.36 -27.36 26.68
CA LEU A 105 76.36 -27.56 25.63
C LEU A 105 77.44 -26.47 25.58
N GLN A 106 77.39 -25.47 26.47
CA GLN A 106 78.36 -24.36 26.56
C GLN A 106 78.61 -23.67 25.21
N LEU A 107 77.55 -23.40 24.44
CA LEU A 107 77.70 -22.73 23.14
C LEU A 107 78.39 -21.36 23.31
N PRO A 108 79.42 -21.04 22.51
CA PRO A 108 80.22 -19.83 22.68
C PRO A 108 79.42 -18.53 22.51
N THR A 109 78.33 -18.55 21.73
CA THR A 109 77.41 -17.40 21.55
C THR A 109 76.55 -17.09 22.78
N LEU A 110 76.37 -18.04 23.70
CA LEU A 110 75.66 -17.83 24.96
C LEU A 110 76.58 -17.41 26.12
N ALA A 111 77.90 -17.48 25.95
CA ALA A 111 78.87 -17.19 27.01
C ALA A 111 78.85 -15.72 27.44
N ASP A 112 78.58 -14.80 26.51
CA ASP A 112 78.65 -13.37 26.81
C ASP A 112 77.35 -12.82 27.41
N GLU A 113 76.15 -13.20 26.90
CA GLU A 113 74.86 -12.58 27.28
C GLU A 113 73.61 -13.48 27.07
N PRO A 114 73.38 -14.52 27.89
CA PRO A 114 72.30 -15.50 27.68
C PRO A 114 70.89 -14.93 27.90
N SER A 115 70.73 -14.02 28.87
CA SER A 115 69.43 -13.38 29.18
C SER A 115 68.95 -12.47 28.04
N HIS A 116 69.85 -11.71 27.41
CA HIS A 116 69.52 -10.80 26.31
C HIS A 116 69.04 -11.56 25.07
N ARG A 117 69.66 -12.71 24.78
CA ARG A 117 69.22 -13.59 23.68
C ARG A 117 67.87 -14.25 23.98
N PHE A 118 67.61 -14.58 25.24
CA PHE A 118 66.31 -15.12 25.65
C PHE A 118 65.17 -14.11 25.42
N PHE A 119 65.39 -12.80 25.57
CA PHE A 119 64.33 -11.80 25.33
C PHE A 119 63.82 -11.74 23.89
N ASP A 120 64.59 -12.19 22.88
CA ASP A 120 64.10 -12.31 21.50
C ASP A 120 62.96 -13.37 21.40
N THR A 121 62.93 -14.34 22.31
CA THR A 121 61.81 -15.28 22.47
C THR A 121 60.52 -14.58 22.88
N VAL A 122 60.61 -13.62 23.81
CA VAL A 122 59.43 -12.88 24.31
C VAL A 122 58.85 -12.02 23.20
N ILE A 123 59.71 -11.44 22.35
CA ILE A 123 59.29 -10.71 21.14
C ILE A 123 58.54 -11.66 20.20
N LEU A 124 59.08 -12.86 19.95
CA LEU A 124 58.43 -13.86 19.09
C LEU A 124 57.09 -14.34 19.69
N GLN A 125 57.01 -14.57 21.01
CA GLN A 125 55.80 -14.95 21.73
C GLN A 125 54.70 -13.90 21.60
N LYS A 126 55.05 -12.61 21.59
CA LYS A 126 54.05 -11.55 21.47
C LYS A 126 53.62 -11.32 20.02
N GLU A 127 54.57 -11.19 19.10
CA GLU A 127 54.30 -10.72 17.75
C GLU A 127 53.80 -11.83 16.82
N LEU A 128 54.25 -13.08 16.99
CA LEU A 128 53.87 -14.20 16.12
C LEU A 128 52.37 -14.58 16.20
N PRO A 129 51.76 -14.73 17.39
CA PRO A 129 50.34 -14.97 17.51
C PRO A 129 49.50 -13.77 17.10
N LYS A 130 49.97 -12.54 17.40
CA LYS A 130 49.32 -11.31 16.94
C LYS A 130 49.21 -11.31 15.40
N LEU A 131 50.30 -11.65 14.72
CA LEU A 131 50.31 -11.81 13.27
C LEU A 131 49.33 -12.90 12.80
N LEU A 132 49.39 -14.10 13.39
CA LEU A 132 48.49 -15.21 13.06
C LEU A 132 47.02 -14.85 13.27
N LEU A 133 46.67 -14.07 14.28
CA LEU A 133 45.30 -13.68 14.58
C LEU A 133 44.81 -12.52 13.72
N GLU A 134 45.51 -11.39 13.75
CA GLU A 134 45.07 -10.14 13.14
C GLU A 134 45.19 -10.18 11.62
N VAL A 135 46.32 -10.67 11.10
CA VAL A 135 46.57 -10.70 9.64
C VAL A 135 45.68 -11.74 8.98
N SER A 136 45.55 -12.96 9.54
CA SER A 136 44.70 -13.99 8.91
C SER A 136 43.24 -13.57 8.86
N THR A 137 42.71 -13.02 9.97
CA THR A 137 41.33 -12.55 10.03
C THR A 137 41.12 -11.38 9.06
N ALA A 138 42.07 -10.44 8.99
CA ALA A 138 41.99 -9.31 8.07
C ALA A 138 42.00 -9.75 6.59
N VAL A 139 42.87 -10.69 6.21
CA VAL A 139 42.90 -11.25 4.84
C VAL A 139 41.58 -11.94 4.50
N LEU A 140 41.06 -12.77 5.40
CA LEU A 140 39.82 -13.51 5.17
C LEU A 140 38.61 -12.58 5.11
N GLN A 141 38.52 -11.58 5.99
CA GLN A 141 37.48 -10.56 5.95
C GLN A 141 37.56 -9.70 4.70
N LEU A 142 38.77 -9.39 4.21
CA LEU A 142 38.96 -8.69 2.95
C LEU A 142 38.42 -9.54 1.79
N LEU A 143 38.78 -10.83 1.72
CA LEU A 143 38.26 -11.76 0.70
C LEU A 143 36.73 -11.84 0.72
N PHE A 144 36.13 -12.07 1.89
CA PHE A 144 34.67 -12.14 2.04
C PHE A 144 33.99 -10.79 1.75
N GLY A 145 34.62 -9.68 2.11
CA GLY A 145 34.14 -8.34 1.78
C GLY A 145 34.12 -8.08 0.27
N PHE A 146 35.17 -8.46 -0.45
CA PHE A 146 35.21 -8.39 -1.91
C PHE A 146 34.16 -9.27 -2.57
N LEU A 147 33.99 -10.49 -2.06
CA LEU A 147 32.95 -11.40 -2.53
C LEU A 147 31.56 -10.78 -2.39
N LEU A 148 31.29 -10.12 -1.25
CA LEU A 148 30.01 -9.46 -1.00
C LEU A 148 29.81 -8.22 -1.90
N LEU A 149 30.82 -7.37 -2.08
CA LEU A 149 30.74 -6.24 -3.01
C LEU A 149 30.46 -6.68 -4.44
N PHE A 150 31.05 -7.80 -4.86
CA PHE A 150 30.80 -8.40 -6.17
C PHE A 150 29.35 -8.84 -6.38
N LEU A 151 28.66 -9.25 -5.30
CA LEU A 151 27.23 -9.58 -5.36
C LEU A 151 26.34 -8.34 -5.40
N TYR A 152 26.83 -7.16 -4.99
CA TYR A 152 26.07 -5.91 -5.03
C TYR A 152 26.18 -5.23 -6.39
N ASP A 153 27.36 -4.73 -6.74
CA ASP A 153 27.61 -4.05 -8.00
C ASP A 153 29.11 -4.01 -8.33
N PHE A 154 29.43 -4.15 -9.62
CA PHE A 154 30.82 -4.25 -10.09
C PHE A 154 31.63 -2.96 -9.91
N THR A 155 30.99 -1.79 -9.90
CA THR A 155 31.68 -0.49 -9.73
C THR A 155 32.38 -0.40 -8.36
N PHE A 156 31.74 -0.93 -7.32
CA PHE A 156 32.28 -0.98 -5.96
C PHE A 156 33.45 -1.95 -5.83
N VAL A 157 33.44 -3.07 -6.57
CA VAL A 157 34.60 -3.98 -6.65
C VAL A 157 35.80 -3.25 -7.24
N GLY A 158 35.60 -2.47 -8.31
CA GLY A 158 36.67 -1.67 -8.92
C GLY A 158 37.30 -0.69 -7.94
N ALA A 159 36.48 0.03 -7.16
CA ALA A 159 36.96 0.95 -6.13
C ALA A 159 37.71 0.21 -4.98
N ALA A 160 37.22 -0.94 -4.54
CA ALA A 160 37.90 -1.72 -3.50
C ALA A 160 39.25 -2.29 -3.99
N VAL A 161 39.33 -2.75 -5.25
CA VAL A 161 40.59 -3.21 -5.86
C VAL A 161 41.60 -2.07 -5.95
N LEU A 162 41.15 -0.87 -6.33
CA LEU A 162 41.98 0.33 -6.36
C LEU A 162 42.57 0.66 -4.99
N ILE A 163 41.78 0.55 -3.92
CA ILE A 163 42.25 0.74 -2.53
C ILE A 163 43.36 -0.24 -2.18
N VAL A 164 43.15 -1.53 -2.46
CA VAL A 164 44.15 -2.57 -2.18
C VAL A 164 45.42 -2.33 -3.01
N PHE A 165 45.27 -1.97 -4.28
CA PHE A 165 46.40 -1.62 -5.14
C PHE A 165 47.24 -0.47 -4.57
N LEU A 166 46.60 0.63 -4.18
CA LEU A 166 47.30 1.77 -3.55
C LEU A 166 48.01 1.36 -2.26
N ALA A 167 47.36 0.55 -1.43
CA ALA A 167 47.96 0.06 -0.20
C ALA A 167 49.17 -0.85 -0.46
N VAL A 168 49.12 -1.73 -1.46
CA VAL A 168 50.27 -2.56 -1.87
C VAL A 168 51.43 -1.71 -2.36
N VAL A 169 51.17 -0.65 -3.14
CA VAL A 169 52.20 0.29 -3.60
C VAL A 169 52.86 0.99 -2.41
N VAL A 170 52.07 1.51 -1.48
CA VAL A 170 52.56 2.17 -0.27
C VAL A 170 53.35 1.21 0.63
N LEU A 171 52.87 -0.03 0.78
CA LEU A 171 53.54 -1.09 1.52
C LEU A 171 54.89 -1.46 0.90
N ARG A 172 54.94 -1.69 -0.42
CA ARG A 172 56.18 -2.04 -1.13
C ARG A 172 57.24 -0.94 -0.99
N TRP A 173 56.82 0.33 -1.01
CA TRP A 173 57.70 1.47 -0.78
C TRP A 173 58.21 1.55 0.67
N SER A 174 57.36 1.23 1.65
CA SER A 174 57.71 1.24 3.08
C SER A 174 58.63 0.09 3.48
N LEU A 175 58.36 -1.12 2.96
CA LEU A 175 59.00 -2.38 3.40
C LEU A 175 60.53 -2.34 3.32
N GLY A 176 61.08 -1.86 2.20
CA GLY A 176 62.53 -1.85 1.97
C GLY A 176 63.31 -0.92 2.89
N ARG A 177 62.74 0.25 3.22
CA ARG A 177 63.40 1.24 4.09
C ARG A 177 63.10 1.00 5.57
N GLY A 178 61.90 0.55 5.89
CA GLY A 178 61.46 0.24 7.27
C GLY A 178 62.33 -0.83 7.93
N PHE A 179 62.58 -1.95 7.24
CA PHE A 179 63.41 -3.03 7.76
C PHE A 179 64.85 -2.59 8.08
N GLN A 180 65.47 -1.80 7.19
CA GLN A 180 66.83 -1.29 7.40
C GLN A 180 66.92 -0.42 8.65
N TRP A 181 65.97 0.50 8.85
CA TRP A 181 65.96 1.35 10.05
C TRP A 181 65.56 0.61 11.33
N SER A 182 64.72 -0.42 11.25
CA SER A 182 64.44 -1.31 12.39
C SER A 182 65.72 -2.05 12.83
N MET A 183 66.50 -2.54 11.87
CA MET A 183 67.79 -3.18 12.16
C MET A 183 68.81 -2.20 12.75
N GLU A 184 68.90 -0.97 12.23
CA GLU A 184 69.74 0.10 12.80
C GLU A 184 69.31 0.47 14.24
N GLU A 185 68.00 0.58 14.49
CA GLU A 185 67.45 0.83 15.82
C GLU A 185 67.80 -0.30 16.79
N SER A 186 67.61 -1.55 16.35
CA SER A 186 67.93 -2.72 17.16
C SER A 186 69.43 -2.78 17.47
N GLY A 187 70.30 -2.57 16.48
CA GLY A 187 71.75 -2.51 16.67
C GLY A 187 72.18 -1.41 17.64
N ALA A 188 71.54 -0.23 17.59
CA ALA A 188 71.80 0.84 18.54
C ALA A 188 71.36 0.51 19.98
N LYS A 189 70.30 -0.29 20.15
CA LYS A 189 69.90 -0.81 21.47
C LYS A 189 70.97 -1.75 22.04
N PHE A 190 71.50 -2.67 21.22
CA PHE A 190 72.59 -3.57 21.64
C PHE A 190 73.87 -2.83 22.01
N ALA A 191 74.28 -1.85 21.19
CA ALA A 191 75.45 -1.05 21.49
C ALA A 191 75.31 -0.29 22.82
N LEU A 192 74.09 0.14 23.16
CA LEU A 192 73.80 0.79 24.44
C LEU A 192 73.83 -0.20 25.61
N THR A 193 73.29 -1.43 25.46
CA THR A 193 73.33 -2.44 26.53
C THR A 193 74.74 -2.97 26.78
N SER A 194 75.53 -3.18 25.73
CA SER A 194 76.94 -3.54 25.87
C SER A 194 77.75 -2.41 26.52
N ALA A 195 77.46 -1.16 26.17
CA ALA A 195 78.08 0.01 26.81
C ALA A 195 77.72 0.10 28.31
N LEU A 196 76.46 -0.14 28.67
CA LEU A 196 76.01 -0.20 30.08
C LEU A 196 76.75 -1.27 30.89
N LYS A 197 76.92 -2.46 30.31
CA LYS A 197 77.68 -3.55 30.94
C LYS A 197 79.17 -3.20 31.08
N SER A 198 79.77 -2.57 30.08
CA SER A 198 81.16 -2.09 30.17
C SER A 198 81.34 -0.93 31.16
N ALA A 199 80.32 -0.09 31.34
CA ALA A 199 80.31 1.00 32.32
C ALA A 199 80.25 0.49 33.78
N GLU A 200 79.85 -0.77 33.98
CA GLU A 200 79.94 -1.46 35.28
C GLU A 200 81.42 -1.68 35.69
N SER A 201 82.32 -1.80 34.71
CA SER A 201 83.77 -1.93 34.90
C SER A 201 84.53 -0.59 34.76
N ASP A 202 84.04 0.36 33.97
CA ASP A 202 84.65 1.68 33.77
C ASP A 202 83.64 2.80 34.08
N ARG A 203 83.77 3.41 35.27
CA ARG A 203 82.84 4.44 35.78
C ARG A 203 82.86 5.76 35.00
N ASN A 204 83.83 5.97 34.11
CA ASN A 204 83.94 7.21 33.32
C ASN A 204 83.32 7.09 31.91
N LEU A 205 82.71 5.96 31.57
CA LEU A 205 82.14 5.73 30.25
C LEU A 205 80.86 6.56 30.04
N SER A 206 80.87 7.49 29.08
CA SER A 206 79.70 8.31 28.76
C SER A 206 78.71 7.58 27.85
N LEU A 207 77.49 7.35 28.35
CA LEU A 207 76.38 6.73 27.60
C LEU A 207 75.69 7.71 26.63
N ALA A 208 76.00 9.01 26.70
CA ALA A 208 75.29 10.05 25.96
C ALA A 208 75.35 9.84 24.44
N SER A 209 76.48 9.38 23.91
CA SER A 209 76.67 9.11 22.48
C SER A 209 75.81 7.93 21.99
N HIS A 210 75.71 6.86 22.78
CA HIS A 210 74.90 5.68 22.49
C HIS A 210 73.41 6.01 22.52
N VAL A 211 72.97 6.77 23.52
CA VAL A 211 71.59 7.27 23.61
C VAL A 211 71.26 8.19 22.43
N ALA A 212 72.16 9.11 22.05
CA ALA A 212 71.97 9.98 20.89
C ALA A 212 71.83 9.19 19.58
N THR A 213 72.63 8.12 19.42
CA THR A 213 72.59 7.22 18.27
C THR A 213 71.27 6.47 18.19
N TYR A 214 70.81 5.91 19.33
CA TYR A 214 69.50 5.29 19.45
C TYR A 214 68.36 6.25 19.11
N LEU A 215 68.36 7.47 19.68
CA LEU A 215 67.31 8.47 19.42
C LEU A 215 67.26 8.88 17.94
N LYS A 216 68.40 8.93 17.25
CA LYS A 216 68.47 9.20 15.81
C LYS A 216 67.90 8.04 15.00
N ALA A 217 68.25 6.80 15.34
CA ALA A 217 67.73 5.60 14.69
C ALA A 217 66.20 5.45 14.90
N ARG A 218 65.72 5.60 16.14
CA ARG A 218 64.30 5.54 16.50
C ARG A 218 63.47 6.60 15.77
N ARG A 219 63.96 7.85 15.68
CA ARG A 219 63.27 8.91 14.94
C ARG A 219 63.18 8.64 13.44
N LYS A 220 64.22 8.06 12.83
CA LYS A 220 64.18 7.67 11.41
C LYS A 220 63.16 6.55 11.18
N HIS A 221 63.18 5.53 12.03
CA HIS A 221 62.24 4.41 11.96
C HIS A 221 60.79 4.88 12.14
N PHE A 222 60.50 5.64 13.21
CA PHE A 222 59.15 6.15 13.49
C PHE A 222 58.61 7.09 12.42
N ARG A 223 59.47 7.93 11.79
CA ARG A 223 59.03 8.85 10.72
C ARG A 223 58.38 8.13 9.54
N VAL A 224 58.80 6.90 9.26
CA VAL A 224 58.29 6.13 8.14
C VAL A 224 57.00 5.42 8.49
N LEU A 225 56.90 4.90 9.70
CA LEU A 225 55.64 4.42 10.27
C LEU A 225 54.59 5.54 10.33
N TRP A 226 54.96 6.74 10.76
CA TRP A 226 54.06 7.89 10.82
C TRP A 226 53.56 8.31 9.43
N ARG A 227 54.46 8.40 8.42
CA ARG A 227 54.07 8.71 7.04
C ARG A 227 53.14 7.65 6.45
N LEU A 228 53.41 6.38 6.75
CA LEU A 228 52.58 5.26 6.32
C LEU A 228 51.14 5.39 6.86
N HIS A 229 50.99 5.58 8.18
CA HIS A 229 49.68 5.78 8.82
C HIS A 229 48.99 7.06 8.34
N ALA A 230 49.72 8.16 8.14
CA ALA A 230 49.15 9.42 7.66
C ALA A 230 48.60 9.32 6.23
N VAL A 231 49.33 8.68 5.30
CA VAL A 231 48.87 8.46 3.92
C VAL A 231 47.62 7.57 3.89
N LEU A 232 47.58 6.53 4.72
CA LEU A 232 46.42 5.64 4.81
C LEU A 232 45.20 6.31 5.44
N GLY A 233 45.40 7.09 6.51
CA GLY A 233 44.33 7.89 7.11
C GLY A 233 43.75 8.88 6.12
N GLY A 234 44.61 9.56 5.34
CA GLY A 234 44.18 10.44 4.24
C GLY A 234 43.41 9.68 3.16
N ALA A 235 43.90 8.52 2.72
CA ALA A 235 43.21 7.67 1.75
C ALA A 235 41.83 7.22 2.29
N ARG A 236 41.74 6.81 3.56
CA ARG A 236 40.49 6.42 4.23
C ARG A 236 39.45 7.53 4.14
N VAL A 237 39.81 8.76 4.51
CA VAL A 237 38.89 9.91 4.43
C VAL A 237 38.46 10.18 2.99
N ALA A 238 39.40 10.16 2.04
CA ALA A 238 39.11 10.40 0.63
C ALA A 238 38.16 9.35 0.05
N PHE A 239 38.39 8.06 0.32
CA PHE A 239 37.55 6.98 -0.18
C PHE A 239 36.16 6.97 0.47
N THR A 240 36.06 7.21 1.79
CA THR A 240 34.75 7.38 2.45
C THR A 240 33.96 8.54 1.84
N ALA A 241 34.59 9.69 1.62
CA ALA A 241 33.92 10.83 0.97
C ALA A 241 33.46 10.51 -0.46
N ALA A 242 34.30 9.82 -1.25
CA ALA A 242 33.97 9.40 -2.60
C ALA A 242 32.81 8.38 -2.62
N LEU A 243 32.79 7.43 -1.68
CA LEU A 243 31.73 6.43 -1.60
C LEU A 243 30.40 7.04 -1.18
N LEU A 244 30.39 7.97 -0.21
CA LEU A 244 29.18 8.70 0.17
C LEU A 244 28.61 9.52 -0.99
N ALA A 245 29.48 10.18 -1.78
CA ALA A 245 29.05 10.97 -2.93
C ALA A 245 28.52 10.08 -4.07
N VAL A 246 29.28 9.06 -4.49
CA VAL A 246 28.90 8.17 -5.60
C VAL A 246 27.75 7.25 -5.21
N GLY A 247 27.79 6.65 -4.03
CA GLY A 247 26.72 5.79 -3.54
C GLY A 247 25.43 6.58 -3.25
N GLY A 248 25.53 7.80 -2.73
CA GLY A 248 24.39 8.70 -2.60
C GLY A 248 23.74 9.02 -3.94
N TRP A 249 24.54 9.28 -4.98
CA TRP A 249 24.05 9.43 -6.36
C TRP A 249 23.35 8.15 -6.84
N LEU A 250 23.98 6.98 -6.70
CA LEU A 250 23.40 5.71 -7.17
C LEU A 250 22.07 5.35 -6.50
N VAL A 251 21.89 5.76 -5.24
CA VAL A 251 20.61 5.62 -4.53
C VAL A 251 19.55 6.55 -5.14
N MET A 252 19.91 7.79 -5.48
CA MET A 252 18.99 8.73 -6.15
C MET A 252 18.54 8.22 -7.52
N ASP A 253 19.46 7.60 -8.28
CA ASP A 253 19.18 6.98 -9.58
C ASP A 253 18.45 5.63 -9.47
N GLN A 254 18.09 5.20 -8.25
CA GLN A 254 17.42 3.92 -7.97
C GLN A 254 18.20 2.68 -8.45
N ALA A 255 19.50 2.81 -8.73
CA ALA A 255 20.37 1.69 -9.11
C ALA A 255 20.69 0.79 -7.91
N VAL A 256 20.73 1.37 -6.71
CA VAL A 256 21.04 0.68 -5.44
C VAL A 256 20.01 1.09 -4.40
N SER A 257 19.49 0.13 -3.62
CA SER A 257 18.56 0.44 -2.52
C SER A 257 19.27 1.11 -1.34
N ILE A 258 18.54 1.85 -0.50
CA ILE A 258 19.13 2.48 0.71
C ILE A 258 19.80 1.43 1.61
N GLY A 259 19.16 0.27 1.79
CA GLY A 259 19.72 -0.84 2.56
C GLY A 259 21.02 -1.38 1.96
N GLN A 260 21.08 -1.57 0.64
CA GLN A 260 22.28 -2.02 -0.06
C GLN A 260 23.41 -0.98 0.03
N PHE A 261 23.10 0.32 -0.09
CA PHE A 261 24.08 1.39 0.08
C PHE A 261 24.72 1.37 1.47
N VAL A 262 23.91 1.21 2.52
CA VAL A 262 24.43 1.08 3.90
C VAL A 262 25.30 -0.17 4.04
N ALA A 263 24.90 -1.31 3.48
CA ALA A 263 25.74 -2.52 3.52
C ALA A 263 27.07 -2.34 2.78
N ILE A 264 27.05 -1.74 1.59
CA ILE A 264 28.26 -1.42 0.81
C ILE A 264 29.21 -0.53 1.61
N GLU A 265 28.69 0.53 2.25
CA GLU A 265 29.48 1.42 3.10
C GLU A 265 30.12 0.67 4.29
N ILE A 266 29.35 -0.16 5.01
CA ILE A 266 29.88 -0.95 6.14
C ILE A 266 30.97 -1.92 5.66
N VAL A 267 30.78 -2.57 4.50
CA VAL A 267 31.77 -3.49 3.93
C VAL A 267 33.04 -2.72 3.54
N PHE A 268 32.92 -1.56 2.92
CA PHE A 268 34.07 -0.71 2.57
C PHE A 268 34.85 -0.24 3.80
N LEU A 269 34.16 0.23 4.83
CA LEU A 269 34.78 0.61 6.10
C LEU A 269 35.51 -0.59 6.73
N THR A 270 34.92 -1.78 6.64
CA THR A 270 35.55 -3.03 7.11
C THR A 270 36.80 -3.38 6.31
N ILE A 271 36.76 -3.24 4.97
CA ILE A 271 37.93 -3.44 4.10
C ILE A 271 39.05 -2.45 4.46
N LEU A 272 38.73 -1.17 4.66
CA LEU A 272 39.70 -0.13 5.04
C LEU A 272 40.35 -0.43 6.41
N VAL A 273 39.55 -0.80 7.42
CA VAL A 273 40.06 -1.18 8.74
C VAL A 273 40.93 -2.43 8.67
N ASN A 274 40.56 -3.43 7.86
CA ASN A 274 41.35 -4.64 7.70
C ASN A 274 42.65 -4.38 6.94
N LEU A 275 42.62 -3.47 5.97
CA LEU A 275 43.84 -3.02 5.29
C LEU A 275 44.79 -2.32 6.28
N GLU A 276 44.26 -1.48 7.17
CA GLU A 276 45.04 -0.85 8.25
C GLU A 276 45.69 -1.90 9.17
N LYS A 277 44.97 -2.96 9.54
CA LYS A 277 45.52 -4.09 10.32
C LYS A 277 46.63 -4.83 9.57
N LEU A 278 46.48 -5.09 8.26
CA LEU A 278 47.53 -5.72 7.46
C LEU A 278 48.81 -4.89 7.44
N ILE A 279 48.67 -3.57 7.39
CA ILE A 279 49.78 -2.63 7.36
C ILE A 279 50.44 -2.54 8.74
N SER A 280 49.65 -2.46 9.82
CA SER A 280 50.15 -2.54 11.20
C SER A 280 50.88 -3.87 11.47
N GLY A 281 50.40 -4.97 10.87
CA GLY A 281 51.03 -6.27 10.93
C GLY A 281 52.43 -6.34 10.30
N VAL A 282 52.80 -5.38 9.44
CA VAL A 282 54.17 -5.31 8.87
C VAL A 282 55.21 -5.00 9.94
N ASP A 283 54.88 -4.17 10.93
CA ASP A 283 55.76 -3.90 12.07
C ASP A 283 56.04 -5.20 12.84
N SER A 284 54.98 -5.97 13.13
CA SER A 284 55.09 -7.29 13.74
C SER A 284 55.92 -8.26 12.89
N ILE A 285 55.80 -8.24 11.55
CA ILE A 285 56.66 -9.05 10.66
C ILE A 285 58.13 -8.68 10.83
N PHE A 286 58.47 -7.39 10.89
CA PHE A 286 59.86 -6.96 11.07
C PHE A 286 60.43 -7.40 12.40
N ASP A 287 59.65 -7.28 13.48
CA ASP A 287 60.07 -7.72 14.81
C ASP A 287 60.25 -9.25 14.86
N ILE A 288 59.33 -10.02 14.26
CA ILE A 288 59.43 -11.49 14.14
C ILE A 288 60.68 -11.90 13.36
N LEU A 289 60.91 -11.32 12.18
CA LEU A 289 62.07 -11.66 11.34
C LEU A 289 63.39 -11.28 12.03
N THR A 290 63.41 -10.15 12.73
CA THR A 290 64.58 -9.70 13.50
C THR A 290 64.85 -10.63 14.68
N ALA A 291 63.83 -11.01 15.44
CA ALA A 291 63.94 -11.96 16.55
C ALA A 291 64.37 -13.36 16.06
N LEU A 292 63.77 -13.86 14.98
CA LEU A 292 64.13 -15.14 14.37
C LEU A 292 65.58 -15.16 13.87
N ALA A 293 66.02 -14.12 13.17
CA ALA A 293 67.41 -14.04 12.68
C ALA A 293 68.43 -14.05 13.82
N LYS A 294 68.12 -13.39 14.95
CA LYS A 294 68.98 -13.39 16.14
C LYS A 294 68.99 -14.72 16.88
N LEU A 295 67.82 -15.34 17.06
CA LEU A 295 67.71 -16.66 17.67
C LEU A 295 68.44 -17.70 16.82
N ASP A 296 68.27 -17.68 15.50
CA ASP A 296 68.94 -18.59 14.57
C ASP A 296 70.48 -18.46 14.66
N ASN A 297 71.01 -17.24 14.68
CA ASN A 297 72.44 -16.98 14.90
C ASN A 297 72.93 -17.41 16.30
N THR A 298 72.05 -17.55 17.29
CA THR A 298 72.43 -17.98 18.65
C THR A 298 72.66 -19.48 18.72
N PHE A 299 71.91 -20.27 17.94
CA PHE A 299 71.93 -21.73 17.99
C PHE A 299 72.69 -22.41 16.84
N GLN A 300 73.05 -21.69 15.77
CA GLN A 300 73.84 -22.24 14.65
C GLN A 300 75.35 -22.29 14.96
N HIS A 301 75.90 -23.49 15.16
CA HIS A 301 77.35 -23.74 15.33
C HIS A 301 77.81 -25.00 14.57
N GLU A 302 79.06 -25.01 14.11
CA GLU A 302 79.66 -26.18 13.45
C GLU A 302 79.69 -27.39 14.41
N GLY A 303 79.09 -28.50 14.00
CA GLY A 303 79.03 -29.74 14.77
C GLY A 303 77.82 -29.89 15.71
N VAL A 304 76.94 -28.88 15.82
CA VAL A 304 75.78 -28.90 16.72
C VAL A 304 74.55 -28.27 16.01
N ASP A 305 73.68 -29.12 15.43
CA ASP A 305 72.42 -28.68 14.81
C ASP A 305 71.27 -28.78 15.82
N ILE A 306 71.16 -27.80 16.72
CA ILE A 306 69.99 -27.63 17.58
C ILE A 306 69.18 -26.45 17.05
N SER A 307 67.97 -26.71 16.59
CA SER A 307 67.06 -25.63 16.18
C SER A 307 65.85 -25.57 17.10
N PRO A 308 65.56 -24.41 17.74
CA PRO A 308 64.33 -24.26 18.52
C PRO A 308 63.06 -24.41 17.68
N PHE A 309 63.22 -24.40 16.36
CA PHE A 309 62.15 -24.44 15.39
C PHE A 309 61.95 -25.83 14.79
N ASN A 310 62.85 -26.82 15.00
CA ASN A 310 62.74 -28.19 14.46
C ASN A 310 62.46 -29.24 15.57
N PRO A 311 61.36 -30.03 15.50
CA PRO A 311 61.03 -31.02 16.52
C PRO A 311 61.92 -32.26 16.49
N LYS A 312 62.72 -32.52 15.44
CA LYS A 312 63.63 -33.68 15.45
C LYS A 312 64.70 -33.61 16.55
N ASP A 313 64.92 -32.43 17.12
CA ASP A 313 65.83 -32.20 18.24
C ASP A 313 65.13 -32.32 19.61
N SER A 314 63.84 -32.68 19.64
CA SER A 314 63.00 -32.71 20.85
C SER A 314 63.17 -33.98 21.69
N GLN A 315 64.26 -34.74 21.57
CA GLN A 315 64.51 -35.81 22.53
C GLN A 315 64.71 -35.17 23.91
N PRO A 316 63.88 -35.52 24.91
CA PRO A 316 63.95 -34.91 26.23
C PRO A 316 65.33 -35.14 26.83
N VAL A 317 65.94 -34.10 27.40
CA VAL A 317 67.01 -34.29 28.38
C VAL A 317 66.39 -35.02 29.56
N GLU A 318 66.87 -36.23 29.87
CA GLU A 318 66.39 -37.02 31.02
C GLU A 318 66.51 -36.18 32.30
N GLY A 319 65.38 -35.95 32.99
CA GLY A 319 65.34 -35.32 34.31
C GLY A 319 64.91 -33.85 34.39
N SER A 320 64.51 -33.19 33.30
CA SER A 320 64.08 -31.77 33.37
C SER A 320 62.61 -31.59 33.80
N ALA A 321 62.36 -30.70 34.78
CA ALA A 321 61.03 -30.43 35.36
C ALA A 321 60.01 -29.85 34.36
N TRP A 322 60.49 -29.21 33.29
CA TRP A 322 59.66 -28.57 32.26
C TRP A 322 58.82 -29.57 31.44
N LEU A 323 59.21 -30.85 31.40
CA LEU A 323 58.47 -31.91 30.69
C LEU A 323 57.08 -32.17 31.29
N GLN A 324 56.93 -32.01 32.60
CA GLN A 324 55.64 -32.16 33.29
C GLN A 324 54.68 -31.03 32.87
N ASN A 325 55.18 -29.80 32.85
CA ASN A 325 54.41 -28.60 32.47
C ASN A 325 54.15 -28.50 30.96
N PHE A 326 54.98 -29.10 30.11
CA PHE A 326 54.78 -29.10 28.65
C PHE A 326 53.46 -29.81 28.25
N SER A 327 53.05 -30.83 29.02
CA SER A 327 51.75 -31.50 28.83
C SER A 327 50.56 -30.56 29.12
N GLU A 328 50.72 -29.60 30.04
CA GLU A 328 49.72 -28.59 30.40
C GLU A 328 49.61 -27.45 29.38
N THR A 329 50.64 -27.25 28.54
CA THR A 329 50.62 -26.28 27.42
C THR A 329 49.77 -26.74 26.24
N HIS A 330 49.25 -27.98 26.29
CA HIS A 330 48.32 -28.47 25.30
C HIS A 330 46.90 -28.04 25.68
N PRO A 331 46.05 -27.70 24.70
CA PRO A 331 44.62 -27.58 24.96
C PRO A 331 44.14 -28.85 25.71
N PRO A 332 43.26 -28.73 26.72
CA PRO A 332 42.72 -29.90 27.42
C PRO A 332 42.21 -30.90 26.36
N SER A 333 42.54 -32.18 26.56
CA SER A 333 42.47 -33.27 25.57
C SER A 333 41.10 -33.49 24.92
N ASP A 334 40.07 -32.77 25.36
CA ASP A 334 38.78 -32.70 24.72
C ASP A 334 38.78 -31.79 23.48
N ARG A 335 39.69 -32.10 22.54
CA ARG A 335 39.84 -31.47 21.20
C ARG A 335 38.54 -31.44 20.40
N ARG A 336 37.54 -32.24 20.76
CA ARG A 336 36.30 -32.43 20.01
C ARG A 336 35.14 -31.60 20.53
N THR A 337 35.12 -31.15 21.78
CA THR A 337 33.94 -30.47 22.35
C THR A 337 33.60 -29.14 21.68
N PRO A 338 34.53 -28.19 21.43
CA PRO A 338 34.20 -26.98 20.66
C PRO A 338 33.79 -27.32 19.22
N TRP A 339 34.40 -28.33 18.59
CA TRP A 339 34.02 -28.80 17.25
C TRP A 339 32.66 -29.50 17.21
N ARG A 340 32.27 -30.24 18.25
CA ARG A 340 30.97 -30.92 18.37
C ARG A 340 29.87 -29.90 18.57
N TRP A 341 30.06 -28.91 19.42
CA TRP A 341 29.11 -27.82 19.59
C TRP A 341 29.00 -26.97 18.33
N MET A 342 30.11 -26.71 17.64
CA MET A 342 30.11 -25.95 16.39
C MET A 342 29.48 -26.73 15.23
N ALA A 343 29.78 -28.02 15.09
CA ALA A 343 29.15 -28.89 14.11
C ALA A 343 27.66 -29.09 14.42
N PHE A 344 27.30 -29.25 15.70
CA PHE A 344 25.91 -29.32 16.14
C PHE A 344 25.17 -28.01 15.81
N LEU A 345 25.72 -26.84 16.17
CA LEU A 345 25.11 -25.55 15.86
C LEU A 345 25.02 -25.30 14.35
N ALA A 346 26.06 -25.64 13.57
CA ALA A 346 26.06 -25.49 12.13
C ALA A 346 25.06 -26.44 11.45
N VAL A 347 25.00 -27.71 11.87
CA VAL A 347 24.03 -28.69 11.37
C VAL A 347 22.61 -28.31 11.77
N THR A 348 22.40 -27.84 13.00
CA THR A 348 21.07 -27.41 13.47
C THR A 348 20.61 -26.15 12.76
N PHE A 349 21.52 -25.19 12.55
CA PHE A 349 21.24 -24.01 11.73
C PHE A 349 20.92 -24.41 10.28
N PHE A 350 21.74 -25.25 9.66
CA PHE A 350 21.51 -25.71 8.29
C PHE A 350 20.21 -26.53 8.18
N ALA A 351 19.85 -27.32 9.19
CA ALA A 351 18.57 -28.02 9.25
C ALA A 351 17.38 -27.06 9.39
N SER A 352 17.50 -26.00 10.21
CA SER A 352 16.44 -25.00 10.37
C SER A 352 16.11 -24.25 9.07
N LEU A 353 17.08 -24.12 8.16
CA LEU A 353 16.88 -23.50 6.85
C LEU A 353 15.91 -24.28 5.95
N PHE A 354 15.70 -25.58 6.19
CA PHE A 354 14.76 -26.43 5.45
C PHE A 354 13.42 -26.62 6.14
N LEU A 355 13.19 -25.97 7.28
CA LEU A 355 11.86 -26.01 7.91
C LEU A 355 10.82 -25.36 6.98
N PRO A 356 9.62 -25.94 6.87
CA PRO A 356 8.54 -25.38 6.08
C PRO A 356 8.05 -24.08 6.75
N TRP A 357 8.01 -23.00 5.97
CA TRP A 357 7.56 -21.68 6.36
C TRP A 357 6.41 -21.23 5.47
N THR A 358 5.25 -20.95 6.07
CA THR A 358 4.08 -20.44 5.34
C THR A 358 4.27 -18.95 5.05
N GLN A 359 4.22 -18.54 3.79
CA GLN A 359 4.22 -17.11 3.44
C GLN A 359 2.89 -16.46 3.86
N THR A 360 2.95 -15.24 4.38
CA THR A 360 1.76 -14.53 4.88
C THR A 360 1.71 -13.07 4.42
N VAL A 361 0.51 -12.58 4.12
CA VAL A 361 0.24 -11.16 3.87
C VAL A 361 -0.70 -10.65 4.95
N SER A 362 -0.32 -9.56 5.63
CA SER A 362 -1.11 -8.97 6.72
C SER A 362 -1.90 -7.76 6.24
N MET A 363 -3.19 -7.77 6.47
CA MET A 363 -4.15 -6.73 6.11
C MET A 363 -4.90 -6.26 7.36
N VAL A 364 -5.44 -5.05 7.30
CA VAL A 364 -6.36 -4.53 8.32
C VAL A 364 -7.73 -4.39 7.67
N GLY A 365 -8.76 -4.87 8.36
CA GLY A 365 -10.14 -4.85 7.86
C GLY A 365 -11.15 -4.50 8.92
N THR A 366 -12.40 -4.36 8.50
CA THR A 366 -13.54 -4.14 9.39
C THR A 366 -14.63 -5.15 9.12
N VAL A 367 -15.30 -5.58 10.19
CA VAL A 367 -16.48 -6.46 10.11
C VAL A 367 -17.64 -5.65 9.57
N THR A 368 -18.33 -6.18 8.56
CA THR A 368 -19.55 -5.60 7.99
C THR A 368 -20.58 -6.70 7.76
N MET A 369 -21.81 -6.32 7.41
CA MET A 369 -22.86 -7.28 7.05
C MET A 369 -22.74 -7.64 5.57
N ASP A 370 -22.90 -8.92 5.25
CA ASP A 370 -22.80 -9.44 3.88
C ASP A 370 -23.85 -8.78 2.97
N ASN A 371 -25.11 -8.88 3.36
CA ASN A 371 -26.23 -8.31 2.63
C ASN A 371 -26.29 -6.78 2.84
N PRO A 372 -26.23 -5.96 1.77
CA PRO A 372 -26.37 -4.51 1.89
C PRO A 372 -27.69 -4.08 2.54
N MET A 373 -28.76 -4.86 2.34
CA MET A 373 -30.06 -4.62 2.95
C MET A 373 -30.11 -4.93 4.44
N GLU A 374 -29.09 -5.57 5.00
CA GLU A 374 -28.98 -5.88 6.43
C GLU A 374 -28.00 -4.95 7.16
N ARG A 375 -27.43 -3.96 6.46
CA ARG A 375 -26.53 -2.98 7.08
C ARG A 375 -27.29 -2.03 8.03
N PRO A 376 -26.61 -1.44 9.02
CA PRO A 376 -27.20 -0.40 9.86
C PRO A 376 -27.84 0.71 9.03
N ALA A 377 -29.12 0.99 9.26
CA ALA A 377 -29.84 2.05 8.58
C ALA A 377 -30.13 3.17 9.58
N ALA A 378 -29.59 4.35 9.28
CA ALA A 378 -29.94 5.56 9.99
C ALA A 378 -31.34 6.01 9.54
N LEU A 379 -32.22 6.25 10.51
CA LEU A 379 -33.52 6.84 10.31
C LEU A 379 -33.42 8.34 10.49
N TYR A 380 -33.95 9.09 9.53
CA TYR A 380 -33.90 10.55 9.52
C TYR A 380 -35.29 11.15 9.67
N ALA A 381 -35.36 12.37 10.22
CA ALA A 381 -36.61 13.12 10.31
C ALA A 381 -37.08 13.55 8.92
N ALA A 382 -38.27 13.12 8.52
CA ALA A 382 -38.84 13.49 7.22
C ALA A 382 -39.25 14.98 7.14
N GLU A 383 -39.61 15.57 8.29
CA GLU A 383 -40.14 16.94 8.41
C GLU A 383 -39.60 17.60 9.68
N ASN A 384 -39.67 18.93 9.73
CA ASN A 384 -39.37 19.67 10.96
C ASN A 384 -40.47 19.47 11.99
N GLY A 385 -40.11 19.29 13.26
CA GLY A 385 -41.08 19.12 14.33
C GLY A 385 -40.48 19.32 15.71
N ARG A 386 -41.34 19.18 16.73
CA ARG A 386 -40.91 19.10 18.13
C ARG A 386 -41.08 17.66 18.60
N LEU A 387 -40.06 17.07 19.18
CA LEU A 387 -40.18 15.74 19.75
C LEU A 387 -41.18 15.78 20.93
N SER A 388 -42.26 15.01 20.85
CA SER A 388 -43.27 14.90 21.92
C SER A 388 -42.90 13.79 22.89
N THR A 389 -42.70 12.56 22.40
CA THR A 389 -42.42 11.39 23.24
C THR A 389 -41.57 10.36 22.50
N TRP A 390 -40.64 9.75 23.24
CA TRP A 390 -39.85 8.58 22.82
C TRP A 390 -40.50 7.28 23.30
N PHE A 391 -40.60 6.28 22.43
CA PHE A 391 -41.15 4.96 22.75
C PHE A 391 -40.09 3.86 22.85
N VAL A 392 -38.84 4.14 22.44
CA VAL A 392 -37.76 3.15 22.36
C VAL A 392 -36.51 3.56 23.13
N ARG A 393 -35.69 2.57 23.51
CA ARG A 393 -34.38 2.75 24.17
C ARG A 393 -33.28 2.06 23.35
N GLU A 394 -32.04 2.49 23.53
CA GLU A 394 -30.86 1.79 22.98
C GLU A 394 -30.83 0.35 23.51
N GLY A 395 -30.56 -0.61 22.62
CA GLY A 395 -30.59 -2.05 22.89
C GLY A 395 -31.98 -2.71 22.80
N GLN A 396 -33.06 -1.96 22.58
CA GLN A 396 -34.41 -2.52 22.44
C GLN A 396 -34.64 -3.11 21.05
N VAL A 397 -35.28 -4.28 21.00
CA VAL A 397 -35.76 -4.91 19.76
C VAL A 397 -37.06 -4.21 19.33
N VAL A 398 -37.14 -3.82 18.07
CA VAL A 398 -38.30 -3.20 17.42
C VAL A 398 -38.73 -4.04 16.22
N ARG A 399 -40.03 -4.06 15.95
CA ARG A 399 -40.62 -4.68 14.76
C ARG A 399 -41.00 -3.63 13.72
N ALA A 400 -41.05 -4.03 12.46
CA ALA A 400 -41.51 -3.21 11.36
C ALA A 400 -42.92 -2.66 11.67
N GLY A 401 -43.07 -1.34 11.62
CA GLY A 401 -44.31 -0.64 11.95
C GLY A 401 -44.43 -0.18 13.40
N ASP A 402 -43.54 -0.59 14.31
CA ASP A 402 -43.56 -0.10 15.69
C ASP A 402 -43.27 1.41 15.72
N THR A 403 -44.04 2.16 16.51
CA THR A 403 -43.82 3.60 16.70
C THR A 403 -42.57 3.83 17.54
N LEU A 404 -41.60 4.55 16.99
CA LEU A 404 -40.32 4.87 17.62
C LEU A 404 -40.40 6.19 18.41
N MET A 405 -40.98 7.21 17.79
CA MET A 405 -41.23 8.51 18.40
C MET A 405 -42.42 9.22 17.76
N ILE A 406 -43.00 10.15 18.51
CA ILE A 406 -44.04 11.06 18.02
C ILE A 406 -43.47 12.47 17.99
N MET A 407 -43.65 13.14 16.86
CA MET A 407 -43.38 14.56 16.70
C MET A 407 -44.66 15.39 16.86
N GLU A 408 -44.51 16.66 17.18
CA GLU A 408 -45.54 17.68 17.14
C GLU A 408 -45.20 18.69 16.06
N GLU A 409 -46.23 19.20 15.39
CA GLU A 409 -46.06 20.18 14.33
C GLU A 409 -45.78 21.56 14.94
N ILE A 410 -44.85 22.29 14.32
CA ILE A 410 -44.38 23.60 14.80
C ILE A 410 -44.74 24.74 13.84
N GLY A 411 -45.08 24.44 12.59
CA GLY A 411 -45.47 25.45 11.61
C GLY A 411 -46.83 26.04 11.96
N ALA A 412 -46.89 27.37 12.12
CA ALA A 412 -48.12 28.09 12.50
C ALA A 412 -49.30 27.82 11.56
N GLU A 413 -49.01 27.60 10.27
CA GLU A 413 -49.99 27.29 9.23
C GLU A 413 -50.60 25.87 9.33
N TYR A 414 -50.06 25.00 10.18
CA TYR A 414 -50.50 23.61 10.39
C TYR A 414 -51.02 23.33 11.80
N LEU A 415 -51.17 24.37 12.64
CA LEU A 415 -51.64 24.22 14.03
C LEU A 415 -53.15 23.99 14.15
N ASP A 416 -53.91 24.21 13.08
CA ASP A 416 -55.37 23.99 13.06
C ASP A 416 -55.68 22.47 13.11
N PRO A 417 -56.33 21.97 14.18
CA PRO A 417 -56.69 20.56 14.30
C PRO A 417 -57.60 20.05 13.18
N ALA A 418 -58.39 20.94 12.57
CA ALA A 418 -59.33 20.62 11.50
C ALA A 418 -58.76 20.92 10.10
N LEU A 419 -57.47 21.26 9.96
CA LEU A 419 -56.89 21.69 8.68
C LEU A 419 -57.10 20.67 7.55
N LEU A 420 -56.83 19.39 7.81
CA LEU A 420 -57.00 18.34 6.80
C LEU A 420 -58.46 18.25 6.35
N GLN A 421 -59.39 18.28 7.31
CA GLN A 421 -60.82 18.25 7.05
C GLN A 421 -61.28 19.49 6.26
N ASN A 422 -60.78 20.68 6.59
CA ASN A 422 -61.06 21.92 5.86
C ASN A 422 -60.54 21.88 4.41
N MET A 423 -59.37 21.25 4.19
CA MET A 423 -58.78 21.06 2.86
C MET A 423 -59.53 20.02 2.04
N GLU A 424 -59.98 18.93 2.65
CA GLU A 424 -60.85 17.93 2.02
C GLU A 424 -62.18 18.55 1.58
N GLN A 425 -62.83 19.33 2.45
CA GLN A 425 -64.05 20.07 2.08
C GLN A 425 -63.81 21.06 0.94
N SER A 426 -62.67 21.77 0.95
CA SER A 426 -62.29 22.67 -0.14
C SER A 426 -62.08 21.92 -1.46
N GLN A 427 -61.42 20.76 -1.41
CA GLN A 427 -61.23 19.88 -2.56
C GLN A 427 -62.59 19.40 -3.11
N GLU A 428 -63.48 18.91 -2.25
CA GLU A 428 -64.81 18.44 -2.64
C GLU A 428 -65.65 19.56 -3.29
N ALA A 429 -65.59 20.78 -2.74
CA ALA A 429 -66.24 21.95 -3.33
C ALA A 429 -65.71 22.28 -4.73
N LYS A 430 -64.42 22.07 -5.00
CA LYS A 430 -63.82 22.28 -6.33
C LYS A 430 -64.12 21.14 -7.31
N GLU A 431 -64.14 19.90 -6.83
CA GLU A 431 -64.54 18.73 -7.62
C GLU A 431 -66.01 18.81 -8.03
N SER A 432 -66.89 19.20 -7.12
CA SER A 432 -68.32 19.43 -7.43
C SER A 432 -68.50 20.56 -8.46
N ALA A 433 -67.74 21.65 -8.37
CA ALA A 433 -67.74 22.70 -9.40
C ALA A 433 -67.33 22.16 -10.79
N PHE A 434 -66.29 21.31 -10.87
CA PHE A 434 -65.93 20.64 -12.12
C PHE A 434 -67.07 19.80 -12.69
N THR A 435 -67.75 19.01 -11.85
CA THR A 435 -68.89 18.20 -12.32
C THR A 435 -70.01 19.06 -12.87
N ALA A 436 -70.31 20.20 -12.24
CA ALA A 436 -71.33 21.14 -12.69
C ALA A 436 -70.98 21.76 -14.07
N TYR A 437 -69.74 22.23 -14.25
CA TYR A 437 -69.30 22.78 -15.54
C TYR A 437 -69.22 21.71 -16.64
N SER A 438 -68.82 20.48 -16.30
CA SER A 438 -68.83 19.35 -17.24
C SER A 438 -70.24 19.02 -17.71
N GLN A 439 -71.22 19.00 -16.81
CA GLN A 439 -72.62 18.81 -17.14
C GLN A 439 -73.16 19.94 -18.02
N LYS A 440 -72.81 21.21 -17.73
CA LYS A 440 -73.15 22.36 -18.56
C LYS A 440 -72.58 22.23 -19.98
N ALA A 441 -71.30 21.87 -20.12
CA ALA A 441 -70.67 21.64 -21.43
C ALA A 441 -71.36 20.51 -22.21
N ARG A 442 -71.73 19.42 -21.54
CA ARG A 442 -72.52 18.32 -22.13
C ARG A 442 -73.91 18.76 -22.57
N ALA A 443 -74.60 19.59 -21.78
CA ALA A 443 -75.90 20.12 -22.14
C ALA A 443 -75.84 20.99 -23.39
N VAL A 444 -74.86 21.90 -23.48
CA VAL A 444 -74.66 22.76 -24.66
C VAL A 444 -74.21 21.95 -25.88
N SER A 445 -73.38 20.92 -25.70
CA SER A 445 -72.98 20.06 -26.83
C SER A 445 -74.15 19.27 -27.41
N MET A 446 -75.07 18.79 -26.57
CA MET A 446 -76.32 18.17 -27.02
C MET A 446 -77.21 19.15 -27.77
N GLN A 447 -77.36 20.39 -27.28
CA GLN A 447 -78.12 21.44 -27.97
C GLN A 447 -77.50 21.79 -29.34
N LEU A 448 -76.18 21.88 -29.42
CA LEU A 448 -75.46 22.13 -30.66
C LEU A 448 -75.65 20.97 -31.66
N ALA A 449 -75.55 19.72 -31.20
CA ALA A 449 -75.79 18.54 -32.04
C ALA A 449 -77.22 18.55 -32.61
N GLN A 450 -78.23 18.81 -31.76
CA GLN A 450 -79.63 18.88 -32.16
C GLN A 450 -79.88 20.03 -33.16
N ALA A 451 -79.30 21.21 -32.93
CA ALA A 451 -79.42 22.35 -33.83
C ALA A 451 -78.77 22.07 -35.19
N ARG A 452 -77.62 21.40 -35.21
CA ARG A 452 -76.87 21.05 -36.42
C ARG A 452 -77.61 20.00 -37.26
N GLU A 453 -78.17 18.98 -36.61
CA GLU A 453 -78.97 17.96 -37.28
C GLU A 453 -80.28 18.53 -37.85
N GLY A 454 -80.95 19.42 -37.10
CA GLY A 454 -82.18 20.08 -37.53
C GLY A 454 -82.01 21.12 -38.64
N MET A 455 -80.79 21.61 -38.89
CA MET A 455 -80.53 22.67 -39.88
C MET A 455 -80.79 22.21 -41.33
N ALA A 456 -80.27 21.05 -41.70
CA ALA A 456 -80.38 20.52 -43.07
C ALA A 456 -81.83 20.35 -43.55
N PRO A 457 -82.74 19.67 -42.81
CA PRO A 457 -84.13 19.51 -43.24
C PRO A 457 -84.88 20.85 -43.30
N GLN A 458 -84.60 21.78 -42.38
CA GLN A 458 -85.25 23.09 -42.38
C GLN A 458 -84.86 23.97 -43.57
N LEU A 459 -83.60 23.88 -44.01
CA LEU A 459 -83.12 24.56 -45.21
C LEU A 459 -83.61 23.88 -46.49
N ALA A 460 -83.62 22.55 -46.52
CA ALA A 460 -84.15 21.79 -47.65
C ALA A 460 -85.64 22.12 -47.88
N ALA A 461 -86.45 22.18 -46.82
CA ALA A 461 -87.86 22.56 -46.90
C ALA A 461 -88.06 24.00 -47.43
N ALA A 462 -87.25 24.95 -46.97
CA ALA A 462 -87.29 26.33 -47.45
C ALA A 462 -86.83 26.46 -48.92
N GLN A 463 -85.80 25.70 -49.31
CA GLN A 463 -85.30 25.66 -50.68
C GLN A 463 -86.32 25.04 -51.65
N LEU A 464 -87.01 23.98 -51.22
CA LEU A 464 -88.08 23.35 -51.99
C LEU A 464 -89.21 24.36 -52.27
N LYS A 465 -89.59 25.17 -51.29
CA LYS A 465 -90.58 26.24 -51.47
C LYS A 465 -90.14 27.28 -52.51
N VAL A 466 -88.87 27.70 -52.48
CA VAL A 466 -88.31 28.60 -53.51
C VAL A 466 -88.40 27.98 -54.90
N GLN A 467 -88.13 26.67 -55.01
CA GLN A 467 -88.22 25.94 -56.27
C GLN A 467 -89.66 25.90 -56.78
N VAL A 468 -90.64 25.58 -55.93
CA VAL A 468 -92.08 25.56 -56.26
C VAL A 468 -92.56 26.94 -56.73
N ASP A 469 -92.26 28.01 -55.97
CA ASP A 469 -92.67 29.36 -56.35
C ASP A 469 -91.97 29.82 -57.65
N SER A 470 -90.75 29.34 -57.92
CA SER A 470 -90.03 29.64 -59.17
C SER A 470 -90.67 28.96 -60.38
N THR A 471 -91.11 27.70 -60.22
CA THR A 471 -91.81 26.98 -61.29
C THR A 471 -93.17 27.60 -61.56
N ASP A 472 -93.89 28.02 -60.51
CA ASP A 472 -95.16 28.71 -60.64
C ASP A 472 -94.98 30.05 -61.37
N TRP A 473 -94.02 30.87 -60.95
CA TRP A 473 -93.73 32.14 -61.63
C TRP A 473 -93.40 31.93 -63.12
N VAL A 474 -92.57 30.94 -63.45
CA VAL A 474 -92.24 30.62 -64.86
C VAL A 474 -93.48 30.22 -65.64
N ALA A 475 -94.37 29.38 -65.07
CA ALA A 475 -95.62 28.99 -65.72
C ALA A 475 -96.52 30.20 -66.02
N TYR A 476 -96.72 31.09 -65.05
CA TYR A 476 -97.52 32.32 -65.25
C TYR A 476 -96.84 33.32 -66.18
N GLN A 477 -95.51 33.39 -66.20
CA GLN A 477 -94.76 34.25 -67.13
C GLN A 477 -94.92 33.77 -68.58
N VAL A 478 -94.96 32.45 -68.80
CA VAL A 478 -95.27 31.91 -70.13
C VAL A 478 -96.71 32.28 -70.53
N GLY A 479 -97.66 32.19 -69.59
CA GLY A 479 -99.05 32.62 -69.79
C GLY A 479 -99.18 34.10 -70.17
N GLU A 480 -98.46 34.98 -69.45
CA GLU A 480 -98.37 36.41 -69.77
C GLU A 480 -97.84 36.63 -71.20
N ARG A 481 -96.74 35.98 -71.59
CA ARG A 481 -96.17 36.08 -72.96
C ARG A 481 -97.10 35.55 -74.04
N VAL A 482 -97.96 34.58 -73.73
CA VAL A 482 -98.99 34.10 -74.66
C VAL A 482 -100.08 35.15 -74.81
N ALA A 483 -100.59 35.69 -73.70
CA ALA A 483 -101.61 36.73 -73.71
C ALA A 483 -101.11 38.03 -74.38
N GLU A 484 -99.84 38.38 -74.19
CA GLU A 484 -99.19 39.52 -74.85
C GLU A 484 -99.19 39.36 -76.37
N ARG A 485 -98.75 38.19 -76.88
CA ARG A 485 -98.81 37.89 -78.31
C ARG A 485 -100.23 37.91 -78.87
N GLN A 486 -101.24 37.48 -78.10
CA GLN A 486 -102.65 37.55 -78.51
C GLN A 486 -103.16 38.99 -78.54
N LYS A 487 -102.77 39.80 -77.56
CA LYS A 487 -103.03 41.25 -77.48
C LYS A 487 -102.42 41.98 -78.68
N ASP A 488 -101.14 41.76 -78.97
CA ASP A 488 -100.45 42.38 -80.11
C ASP A 488 -101.05 41.95 -81.46
N ARG A 489 -101.46 40.69 -81.55
CA ARG A 489 -102.21 40.19 -82.72
C ARG A 489 -103.57 40.88 -82.84
N ALA A 490 -104.30 41.06 -81.73
CA ALA A 490 -105.57 41.76 -81.72
C ALA A 490 -105.41 43.25 -82.07
N ASP A 491 -104.37 43.94 -81.57
CA ASP A 491 -104.01 45.31 -81.96
C ASP A 491 -103.87 45.40 -83.49
N SER A 492 -103.11 44.46 -84.08
CA SER A 492 -102.88 44.40 -85.53
C SER A 492 -104.14 44.07 -86.33
N LEU A 493 -105.05 43.24 -85.79
CA LEU A 493 -106.32 42.89 -86.46
C LEU A 493 -107.36 44.02 -86.38
N LEU A 494 -107.34 44.81 -85.30
CA LEU A 494 -108.23 45.97 -85.13
C LEU A 494 -107.88 47.09 -86.11
N THR A 495 -106.59 47.36 -86.31
CA THR A 495 -106.12 48.36 -87.30
C THR A 495 -106.48 47.97 -88.73
N LEU A 496 -106.59 46.67 -89.02
CA LEU A 496 -107.05 46.11 -90.30
C LEU A 496 -108.59 46.04 -90.43
N GLY A 497 -109.36 46.39 -89.37
CA GLY A 497 -110.83 46.36 -89.38
C GLY A 497 -111.47 44.98 -89.28
N VAL A 498 -110.70 43.93 -88.93
CA VAL A 498 -111.14 42.52 -88.96
C VAL A 498 -111.91 42.11 -87.70
N ILE A 499 -111.67 42.76 -86.56
CA ILE A 499 -112.31 42.44 -85.27
C ILE A 499 -113.04 43.64 -84.67
N SER A 500 -114.03 43.39 -83.80
CA SER A 500 -114.75 44.45 -83.07
C SER A 500 -113.92 45.03 -81.92
N ARG A 501 -114.18 46.30 -81.56
CA ARG A 501 -113.52 46.98 -80.43
C ARG A 501 -113.70 46.22 -79.11
N GLN A 502 -114.87 45.62 -78.88
CA GLN A 502 -115.13 44.80 -77.69
C GLN A 502 -114.23 43.55 -77.62
N ALA A 503 -114.00 42.88 -78.76
CA ALA A 503 -113.12 41.72 -78.81
C ALA A 503 -111.66 42.10 -78.51
N TRP A 504 -111.22 43.26 -78.99
CA TRP A 504 -109.90 43.84 -78.65
C TRP A 504 -109.78 44.18 -77.16
N GLU A 505 -110.76 44.90 -76.58
CA GLU A 505 -110.78 45.26 -75.16
C GLU A 505 -110.72 44.01 -74.25
N THR A 506 -111.38 42.92 -74.67
CA THR A 506 -111.33 41.63 -73.96
C THR A 506 -109.92 41.04 -73.95
N GLN A 507 -109.18 41.11 -75.05
CA GLN A 507 -107.79 40.64 -75.10
C GLN A 507 -106.85 41.54 -74.29
N GLN A 508 -107.07 42.86 -74.31
CA GLN A 508 -106.32 43.83 -73.50
C GLN A 508 -106.47 43.54 -71.99
N VAL A 509 -107.71 43.32 -71.53
CA VAL A 509 -107.99 42.95 -70.13
C VAL A 509 -107.41 41.58 -69.79
N THR A 510 -107.43 40.63 -70.72
CA THR A 510 -106.87 39.29 -70.52
C THR A 510 -105.36 39.34 -70.31
N TRP A 511 -104.63 40.13 -71.12
CA TRP A 511 -103.20 40.38 -70.91
C TRP A 511 -102.93 41.11 -69.59
N GLN A 512 -103.69 42.16 -69.25
CA GLN A 512 -103.51 42.86 -67.98
C GLN A 512 -103.70 41.93 -66.77
N LYS A 513 -104.70 41.04 -66.81
CA LYS A 513 -104.90 40.01 -65.77
C LYS A 513 -103.73 39.02 -65.71
N ALA A 514 -103.27 38.51 -66.85
CA ALA A 514 -102.13 37.58 -66.92
C ALA A 514 -100.84 38.22 -66.39
N ARG A 515 -100.57 39.48 -66.75
CA ARG A 515 -99.43 40.28 -66.25
C ARG A 515 -99.50 40.52 -64.76
N ALA A 516 -100.66 40.91 -64.23
CA ALA A 516 -100.85 41.10 -62.79
C ALA A 516 -100.64 39.78 -62.01
N GLN A 517 -101.12 38.66 -62.55
CA GLN A 517 -100.90 37.34 -61.97
C GLN A 517 -99.41 36.93 -62.00
N ALA A 518 -98.71 37.10 -63.12
CA ALA A 518 -97.28 36.83 -63.23
C ALA A 518 -96.45 37.70 -62.26
N GLN A 519 -96.81 38.98 -62.12
CA GLN A 519 -96.18 39.89 -61.15
C GLN A 519 -96.43 39.45 -59.70
N SER A 520 -97.64 39.01 -59.36
CA SER A 520 -97.96 38.48 -58.03
C SER A 520 -97.13 37.24 -57.70
N GLN A 521 -96.98 36.30 -58.66
CA GLN A 521 -96.15 35.11 -58.46
C GLN A 521 -94.65 35.45 -58.38
N ARG A 522 -94.20 36.45 -59.15
CA ARG A 522 -92.82 36.96 -59.03
C ARG A 522 -92.54 37.48 -57.63
N GLN A 523 -93.47 38.23 -57.05
CA GLN A 523 -93.36 38.75 -55.68
C GLN A 523 -93.27 37.62 -54.66
N LYS A 524 -94.10 36.58 -54.81
CA LYS A 524 -94.04 35.37 -53.95
C LYS A 524 -92.70 34.66 -54.03
N TRP A 525 -92.18 34.43 -55.24
CA TRP A 525 -90.84 33.84 -55.42
C TRP A 525 -89.73 34.70 -54.81
N THR A 526 -89.79 36.03 -54.97
CA THR A 526 -88.81 36.92 -54.31
C THR A 526 -88.90 36.88 -52.79
N SER A 527 -90.11 36.76 -52.25
CA SER A 527 -90.35 36.61 -50.81
C SER A 527 -89.76 35.30 -50.29
N SER A 528 -90.09 34.16 -50.92
CA SER A 528 -89.56 32.86 -50.47
C SER A 528 -88.04 32.77 -50.60
N ARG A 529 -87.44 33.41 -51.61
CA ARG A 529 -85.97 33.51 -51.74
C ARG A 529 -85.35 34.34 -50.60
N ALA A 530 -86.01 35.43 -50.19
CA ALA A 530 -85.58 36.23 -49.04
C ALA A 530 -85.72 35.42 -47.74
N ASP A 531 -86.84 34.72 -47.55
CA ASP A 531 -87.10 33.86 -46.38
C ASP A 531 -86.06 32.75 -46.25
N TYR A 532 -85.69 32.08 -47.34
CA TYR A 532 -84.63 31.07 -47.34
C TYR A 532 -83.28 31.65 -46.86
N ARG A 533 -82.90 32.84 -47.36
CA ARG A 533 -81.65 33.51 -46.96
C ARG A 533 -81.69 33.92 -45.49
N ALA A 534 -82.79 34.52 -45.04
CA ALA A 534 -82.98 34.91 -43.66
C ALA A 534 -82.90 33.70 -42.72
N LYS A 535 -83.59 32.59 -43.08
CA LYS A 535 -83.56 31.34 -42.31
C LYS A 535 -82.17 30.72 -42.26
N LYS A 536 -81.41 30.76 -43.36
CA LYS A 536 -80.01 30.31 -43.40
C LYS A 536 -79.12 31.11 -42.45
N ILE A 537 -79.20 32.44 -42.49
CA ILE A 537 -78.41 33.32 -41.61
C ILE A 537 -78.77 33.07 -40.14
N ALA A 538 -80.06 33.02 -39.81
CA ALA A 538 -80.52 32.79 -38.44
C ALA A 538 -80.06 31.43 -37.87
N LEU A 539 -80.11 30.36 -38.68
CA LEU A 539 -79.61 29.05 -38.27
C LEU A 539 -78.09 29.04 -38.06
N GLN A 540 -77.34 29.71 -38.95
CA GLN A 540 -75.88 29.85 -38.80
C GLN A 540 -75.50 30.67 -37.56
N GLU A 541 -76.23 31.74 -37.26
CA GLU A 541 -76.03 32.56 -36.06
C GLU A 541 -76.35 31.77 -34.78
N ASN A 542 -77.40 30.95 -34.79
CA ASN A 542 -77.71 30.09 -33.64
C ASN A 542 -76.59 29.06 -33.39
N LEU A 543 -76.07 28.44 -34.46
CA LEU A 543 -74.94 27.51 -34.35
C LEU A 543 -73.69 28.19 -33.79
N SER A 544 -73.31 29.37 -34.29
CA SER A 544 -72.11 30.07 -33.81
C SER A 544 -72.25 30.51 -32.35
N LYS A 545 -73.45 30.92 -31.91
CA LYS A 545 -73.74 31.20 -30.49
C LYS A 545 -73.57 29.95 -29.62
N LEU A 546 -74.08 28.80 -30.07
CA LEU A 546 -73.95 27.54 -29.34
C LEU A 546 -72.50 27.02 -29.32
N GLU A 547 -71.75 27.15 -30.41
CA GLU A 547 -70.32 26.81 -30.46
C GLU A 547 -69.49 27.66 -29.49
N SER A 548 -69.75 28.98 -29.45
CA SER A 548 -69.10 29.90 -28.50
C SER A 548 -69.46 29.56 -27.04
N ALA A 549 -70.73 29.26 -26.76
CA ALA A 549 -71.17 28.84 -25.43
C ALA A 549 -70.54 27.51 -25.00
N LEU A 550 -70.37 26.56 -25.94
CA LEU A 550 -69.68 25.29 -25.68
C LEU A 550 -68.21 25.52 -25.34
N ALA A 551 -67.51 26.34 -26.12
CA ALA A 551 -66.10 26.68 -25.88
C ALA A 551 -65.92 27.36 -24.52
N ALA A 552 -66.81 28.30 -24.15
CA ALA A 552 -66.80 28.94 -22.84
C ALA A 552 -67.02 27.93 -21.70
N ALA A 553 -68.01 27.04 -21.83
CA ALA A 553 -68.28 26.00 -20.83
C ALA A 553 -67.12 24.99 -20.69
N GLN A 554 -66.45 24.65 -21.79
CA GLN A 554 -65.26 23.80 -21.78
C GLN A 554 -64.07 24.49 -21.09
N ALA A 555 -63.86 25.78 -21.33
CA ALA A 555 -62.83 26.57 -20.65
C ALA A 555 -63.08 26.65 -19.14
N GLU A 556 -64.33 26.90 -18.71
CA GLU A 556 -64.74 26.86 -17.30
C GLU A 556 -64.47 25.49 -16.66
N SER A 557 -64.80 24.40 -17.37
CA SER A 557 -64.55 23.03 -16.91
C SER A 557 -63.04 22.71 -16.79
N ALA A 558 -62.22 23.16 -17.74
CA ALA A 558 -60.77 22.99 -17.69
C ALA A 558 -60.16 23.74 -16.50
N GLY A 559 -60.54 25.00 -16.28
CA GLY A 559 -60.09 25.77 -15.12
C GLY A 559 -60.51 25.16 -13.78
N ALA A 560 -61.73 24.62 -13.69
CA ALA A 560 -62.19 23.90 -12.50
C ALA A 560 -61.41 22.60 -12.26
N THR A 561 -61.05 21.87 -13.32
CA THR A 561 -60.23 20.64 -13.23
C THR A 561 -58.84 20.94 -12.68
N GLU A 562 -58.19 22.00 -13.19
CA GLU A 562 -56.89 22.43 -12.70
C GLU A 562 -56.97 22.79 -11.20
N ALA A 563 -57.96 23.59 -10.82
CA ALA A 563 -58.17 23.99 -9.44
C ALA A 563 -58.44 22.81 -8.50
N ALA A 564 -59.21 21.81 -8.94
CA ALA A 564 -59.46 20.58 -8.18
C ALA A 564 -58.18 19.73 -8.03
N THR A 565 -57.39 19.60 -9.10
CA THR A 565 -56.13 18.85 -9.08
C THR A 565 -55.11 19.50 -8.15
N GLN A 566 -55.00 20.84 -8.18
CA GLN A 566 -54.16 21.59 -7.24
C GLN A 566 -54.63 21.40 -5.79
N ALA A 567 -55.94 21.50 -5.52
CA ALA A 567 -56.49 21.27 -4.18
C ALA A 567 -56.16 19.85 -3.68
N ARG A 568 -56.40 18.83 -4.50
CA ARG A 568 -56.07 17.42 -4.20
C ARG A 568 -54.58 17.22 -3.91
N SER A 569 -53.69 17.86 -4.67
CA SER A 569 -52.25 17.78 -4.43
C SER A 569 -51.86 18.35 -3.07
N LYS A 570 -52.45 19.49 -2.67
CA LYS A 570 -52.23 20.13 -1.37
C LYS A 570 -52.77 19.29 -0.22
N THR A 571 -53.98 18.73 -0.36
CA THR A 571 -54.57 17.81 0.64
C THR A 571 -53.68 16.59 0.84
N ASN A 572 -53.19 15.98 -0.23
CA ASN A 572 -52.26 14.84 -0.16
C ASN A 572 -50.92 15.19 0.50
N GLN A 573 -50.38 16.39 0.26
CA GLN A 573 -49.16 16.87 0.92
C GLN A 573 -49.37 17.01 2.43
N ILE A 574 -50.50 17.62 2.84
CA ILE A 574 -50.85 17.78 4.27
C ILE A 574 -51.09 16.40 4.91
N ALA A 575 -51.81 15.51 4.26
CA ALA A 575 -52.06 14.15 4.75
C ALA A 575 -50.75 13.37 5.00
N ARG A 576 -49.79 13.46 4.07
CA ARG A 576 -48.45 12.86 4.24
C ARG A 576 -47.67 13.49 5.38
N ARG A 577 -47.76 14.82 5.54
CA ARG A 577 -47.10 15.54 6.63
C ARG A 577 -47.64 15.10 7.99
N VAL A 578 -48.96 14.95 8.10
CA VAL A 578 -49.61 14.43 9.31
C VAL A 578 -49.21 12.98 9.58
N SER A 579 -49.08 12.13 8.56
CA SER A 579 -48.61 10.75 8.76
C SER A 579 -47.15 10.69 9.21
N ASN A 580 -46.30 11.59 8.71
CA ASN A 580 -44.88 11.69 9.08
C ASN A 580 -44.66 12.12 10.54
N ARG A 581 -45.72 12.52 11.24
CA ARG A 581 -45.71 12.79 12.69
C ARG A 581 -45.32 11.57 13.52
N TYR A 582 -45.71 10.38 13.06
CA TYR A 582 -45.37 9.10 13.69
C TYR A 582 -44.16 8.52 12.98
N VAL A 583 -43.02 8.52 13.65
CA VAL A 583 -41.81 7.89 13.12
C VAL A 583 -41.87 6.42 13.49
N VAL A 584 -42.08 5.56 12.50
CA VAL A 584 -42.20 4.11 12.68
C VAL A 584 -40.95 3.38 12.20
N ALA A 585 -40.69 2.20 12.75
CA ALA A 585 -39.59 1.35 12.33
C ALA A 585 -39.85 0.80 10.91
N PRO A 586 -38.91 0.97 9.95
CA PRO A 586 -39.10 0.47 8.59
C PRO A 586 -38.94 -1.06 8.47
N ARG A 587 -38.32 -1.70 9.47
CA ARG A 587 -38.02 -3.14 9.51
C ARG A 587 -37.78 -3.61 10.95
N ASP A 588 -37.77 -4.93 11.13
CA ASP A 588 -37.37 -5.56 12.38
C ASP A 588 -35.88 -5.35 12.67
N GLY A 589 -35.52 -5.08 13.93
CA GLY A 589 -34.12 -4.92 14.33
C GLY A 589 -33.94 -4.45 15.77
N VAL A 590 -32.72 -4.07 16.13
CA VAL A 590 -32.31 -3.53 17.41
C VAL A 590 -31.86 -2.09 17.22
N VAL A 591 -32.30 -1.21 18.12
CA VAL A 591 -31.86 0.20 18.14
C VAL A 591 -30.46 0.27 18.76
N ILE A 592 -29.45 0.70 18.00
CA ILE A 592 -28.05 0.76 18.49
C ILE A 592 -27.63 2.14 18.99
N GLU A 593 -28.22 3.19 18.43
CA GLU A 593 -27.84 4.57 18.68
C GLU A 593 -29.09 5.43 18.57
N LEU A 594 -29.39 6.18 19.62
CA LEU A 594 -30.43 7.20 19.64
C LEU A 594 -29.81 8.59 19.53
N ALA A 595 -30.46 9.48 18.79
CA ALA A 595 -30.12 10.89 18.83
C ALA A 595 -30.33 11.44 20.25
N LYS A 596 -29.44 12.33 20.67
CA LYS A 596 -29.48 12.98 22.00
C LYS A 596 -30.55 14.07 22.08
N LEU A 597 -31.80 13.70 21.80
CA LEU A 597 -32.96 14.58 21.78
C LEU A 597 -33.82 14.33 23.02
N ALA A 598 -33.99 15.36 23.85
CA ALA A 598 -34.92 15.32 24.98
C ALA A 598 -36.37 15.63 24.51
N PRO A 599 -37.40 15.09 25.17
CA PRO A 599 -38.79 15.52 24.93
C PRO A 599 -38.90 17.05 25.00
N GLY A 600 -39.54 17.65 24.00
CA GLY A 600 -39.64 19.09 23.80
C GLY A 600 -38.55 19.71 22.90
N ALA A 601 -37.52 18.96 22.50
CA ALA A 601 -36.48 19.43 21.59
C ALA A 601 -37.00 19.64 20.16
N LEU A 602 -36.42 20.62 19.46
CA LEU A 602 -36.71 20.88 18.05
C LEU A 602 -35.90 19.91 17.18
N VAL A 603 -36.56 19.22 16.27
CA VAL A 603 -35.96 18.30 15.30
C VAL A 603 -36.07 18.92 13.92
N LYS A 604 -34.95 18.99 13.20
CA LYS A 604 -34.91 19.49 11.82
C LYS A 604 -35.08 18.34 10.82
N LYS A 605 -35.60 18.65 9.64
CA LYS A 605 -35.63 17.75 8.49
C LYS A 605 -34.22 17.26 8.18
N ASP A 606 -34.11 15.97 7.85
CA ASP A 606 -32.87 15.25 7.55
C ASP A 606 -31.91 15.12 8.76
N GLU A 607 -32.36 15.45 9.98
CA GLU A 607 -31.63 15.17 11.20
C GLU A 607 -31.73 13.66 11.53
N LYS A 608 -30.59 13.05 11.86
CA LYS A 608 -30.53 11.63 12.23
C LYS A 608 -31.25 11.43 13.57
N ILE A 609 -32.25 10.54 13.59
CA ILE A 609 -33.07 10.23 14.76
C ILE A 609 -32.50 9.03 15.52
N LEU A 610 -32.24 7.93 14.82
CA LEU A 610 -31.68 6.71 15.40
C LEU A 610 -31.11 5.79 14.33
N THR A 611 -30.42 4.74 14.74
CA THR A 611 -29.92 3.70 13.84
C THR A 611 -30.50 2.34 14.23
N VAL A 612 -31.11 1.63 13.26
CA VAL A 612 -31.64 0.27 13.45
C VAL A 612 -30.78 -0.74 12.69
N VAL A 613 -30.33 -1.78 13.41
CA VAL A 613 -29.56 -2.90 12.87
C VAL A 613 -30.38 -4.19 12.99
N PRO A 614 -30.46 -5.05 11.97
CA PRO A 614 -31.11 -6.35 12.07
C PRO A 614 -30.51 -7.22 13.18
N ALA A 615 -31.34 -8.05 13.83
CA ALA A 615 -30.92 -8.88 14.97
C ALA A 615 -30.04 -10.09 14.58
N TYR A 616 -30.15 -10.57 13.35
CA TYR A 616 -29.35 -11.67 12.80
C TYR A 616 -28.93 -11.29 11.38
N ALA A 617 -27.63 -11.16 11.17
CA ALA A 617 -27.06 -10.89 9.86
C ALA A 617 -25.74 -11.65 9.75
N GLU A 618 -25.51 -12.25 8.59
CA GLU A 618 -24.23 -12.87 8.28
C GLU A 618 -23.17 -11.77 8.13
N VAL A 619 -22.06 -11.95 8.84
CA VAL A 619 -20.96 -10.99 8.86
C VAL A 619 -19.87 -11.42 7.89
N VAL A 620 -19.29 -10.45 7.20
CA VAL A 620 -18.10 -10.59 6.36
C VAL A 620 -17.07 -9.56 6.79
N VAL A 621 -15.80 -9.80 6.48
CA VAL A 621 -14.74 -8.83 6.74
C VAL A 621 -14.34 -8.18 5.43
N ILE A 622 -14.30 -6.85 5.41
CA ILE A 622 -13.68 -6.09 4.33
C ILE A 622 -12.31 -5.65 4.79
N ALA A 623 -11.27 -6.26 4.24
CA ALA A 623 -9.88 -5.91 4.47
C ALA A 623 -9.34 -4.99 3.38
N SER A 624 -8.43 -4.09 3.75
CA SER A 624 -7.71 -3.24 2.81
C SER A 624 -6.34 -3.85 2.52
N CYS A 625 -6.11 -4.18 1.24
CA CYS A 625 -4.87 -4.71 0.71
C CYS A 625 -4.04 -3.62 0.02
N GLU A 626 -2.72 -3.68 0.13
CA GLU A 626 -1.82 -2.77 -0.58
C GLU A 626 -1.71 -3.14 -2.08
N PRO A 627 -1.43 -2.17 -2.97
CA PRO A 627 -1.33 -2.43 -4.40
C PRO A 627 -0.31 -3.51 -4.81
N ASN A 628 0.78 -3.61 -4.05
CA ASN A 628 1.85 -4.59 -4.30
C ASN A 628 1.42 -6.04 -4.04
N ASP A 629 0.42 -6.24 -3.17
CA ASP A 629 0.01 -7.55 -2.70
C ASP A 629 -1.20 -8.12 -3.46
N ILE A 630 -1.95 -7.29 -4.21
CA ILE A 630 -3.10 -7.74 -5.04
C ILE A 630 -2.75 -8.91 -5.94
N PRO A 631 -1.60 -8.91 -6.67
CA PRO A 631 -1.31 -9.99 -7.60
C PRO A 631 -1.14 -11.34 -6.88
N LEU A 632 -1.01 -11.36 -5.55
CA LEU A 632 -0.86 -12.58 -4.76
C LEU A 632 -2.20 -13.18 -4.31
N MET A 633 -3.29 -12.45 -4.52
CA MET A 633 -4.61 -12.78 -3.98
C MET A 633 -5.52 -13.40 -5.03
N GLU A 634 -6.21 -14.48 -4.64
CA GLU A 634 -7.21 -15.15 -5.45
C GLU A 634 -8.44 -15.51 -4.60
N ALA A 635 -9.61 -15.55 -5.24
CA ALA A 635 -10.82 -16.02 -4.59
C ALA A 635 -10.66 -17.51 -4.22
N GLY A 636 -11.08 -17.88 -3.01
CA GLY A 636 -10.96 -19.22 -2.43
C GLY A 636 -9.71 -19.43 -1.57
N GLN A 637 -8.78 -18.48 -1.50
CA GLN A 637 -7.60 -18.62 -0.63
C GLN A 637 -7.98 -18.58 0.86
N ARG A 638 -7.30 -19.41 1.65
CA ARG A 638 -7.45 -19.47 3.11
C ARG A 638 -6.78 -18.26 3.77
N ALA A 639 -7.47 -17.67 4.73
CA ALA A 639 -7.03 -16.54 5.53
C ALA A 639 -7.37 -16.78 7.00
N MET A 640 -6.57 -16.18 7.88
CA MET A 640 -6.80 -16.19 9.33
C MET A 640 -7.16 -14.77 9.77
N VAL A 641 -8.26 -14.62 10.48
CA VAL A 641 -8.80 -13.33 10.92
C VAL A 641 -8.79 -13.26 12.43
N ALA A 642 -8.10 -12.25 12.98
CA ALA A 642 -8.27 -11.85 14.37
C ALA A 642 -9.26 -10.69 14.47
N PHE A 643 -10.10 -10.72 15.50
CA PHE A 643 -11.06 -9.65 15.78
C PHE A 643 -10.67 -8.89 17.04
N ASP A 644 -10.77 -7.56 16.98
CA ASP A 644 -10.55 -6.72 18.15
C ASP A 644 -11.59 -7.04 19.24
N GLY A 645 -11.10 -7.23 20.47
CA GLY A 645 -11.91 -7.68 21.61
C GLY A 645 -11.77 -9.17 21.94
N TYR A 646 -11.07 -9.94 21.11
CA TYR A 646 -10.68 -11.32 21.41
C TYR A 646 -9.16 -11.41 21.60
N PRO A 647 -8.66 -12.09 22.64
CA PRO A 647 -7.22 -12.24 22.86
C PRO A 647 -6.62 -13.09 21.73
N MET A 648 -5.62 -12.54 21.04
CA MET A 648 -4.92 -13.21 19.94
C MET A 648 -3.41 -13.31 20.18
N LEU A 649 -2.81 -14.41 19.73
CA LEU A 649 -1.37 -14.61 19.62
C LEU A 649 -1.07 -15.14 18.20
N PRO A 650 -0.86 -14.25 17.22
CA PRO A 650 -0.50 -14.67 15.88
C PRO A 650 0.92 -15.25 15.87
N ILE A 651 1.09 -16.45 15.32
CA ILE A 651 2.39 -17.08 15.09
C ILE A 651 2.71 -16.99 13.59
N PRO A 652 3.63 -16.09 13.18
CA PRO A 652 4.06 -15.96 11.80
C PRO A 652 4.63 -17.28 11.25
N GLY A 653 4.29 -17.64 10.02
CA GLY A 653 4.79 -18.86 9.36
C GLY A 653 4.11 -20.16 9.77
N TRP A 654 3.41 -20.19 10.91
CA TRP A 654 2.67 -21.36 11.41
C TRP A 654 1.27 -20.96 11.91
N PRO A 655 0.33 -20.71 10.98
CA PRO A 655 -1.00 -20.21 11.32
C PRO A 655 -1.80 -21.18 12.21
N GLU A 656 -1.63 -22.49 12.06
CA GLU A 656 -2.35 -23.51 12.84
C GLU A 656 -2.04 -23.48 14.34
N HIS A 657 -0.91 -22.89 14.74
CA HIS A 657 -0.52 -22.73 16.13
C HIS A 657 -0.88 -21.36 16.71
N SER A 658 -1.51 -20.49 15.91
CA SER A 658 -1.97 -19.19 16.37
C SER A 658 -3.21 -19.33 17.25
N VAL A 659 -3.26 -18.61 18.36
CA VAL A 659 -4.41 -18.61 19.28
C VAL A 659 -5.27 -17.38 19.02
N GLY A 660 -6.59 -17.53 19.01
CA GLY A 660 -7.53 -16.40 18.84
C GLY A 660 -7.62 -15.85 17.41
N MET A 661 -7.21 -16.65 16.42
CA MET A 661 -7.38 -16.38 14.99
C MET A 661 -8.46 -17.31 14.44
N PHE A 662 -9.36 -16.78 13.62
CA PHE A 662 -10.47 -17.53 13.04
C PHE A 662 -10.28 -17.75 11.53
N GLU A 663 -10.70 -18.91 11.03
CA GLU A 663 -10.54 -19.25 9.62
C GLU A 663 -11.57 -18.52 8.72
N ALA A 664 -11.08 -18.03 7.58
CA ALA A 664 -11.86 -17.32 6.58
C ALA A 664 -11.38 -17.66 5.17
N ASN A 665 -12.26 -17.54 4.18
CA ASN A 665 -11.88 -17.66 2.78
C ASN A 665 -12.04 -16.32 2.07
N VAL A 666 -11.15 -16.02 1.13
CA VAL A 666 -11.27 -14.83 0.28
C VAL A 666 -12.43 -15.06 -0.70
N ARG A 667 -13.52 -14.32 -0.58
CA ARG A 667 -14.63 -14.42 -1.53
C ARG A 667 -14.34 -13.64 -2.81
N PHE A 668 -13.83 -12.42 -2.65
CA PHE A 668 -13.67 -11.48 -3.75
C PHE A 668 -12.57 -10.45 -3.44
N VAL A 669 -11.79 -10.10 -4.48
CA VAL A 669 -10.80 -9.03 -4.45
C VAL A 669 -11.26 -7.94 -5.42
N SER A 670 -11.41 -6.71 -4.94
CA SER A 670 -11.81 -5.57 -5.75
C SER A 670 -10.76 -5.30 -6.84
N ALA A 671 -11.21 -5.08 -8.07
CA ALA A 671 -10.36 -4.61 -9.17
C ALA A 671 -10.09 -3.09 -9.12
N ALA A 672 -10.85 -2.36 -8.29
CA ALA A 672 -10.73 -0.91 -8.13
C ALA A 672 -10.25 -0.55 -6.72
N ALA A 673 -9.39 0.47 -6.65
CA ALA A 673 -8.93 1.02 -5.39
C ALA A 673 -10.10 1.69 -4.63
N THR A 674 -10.06 1.58 -3.31
CA THR A 674 -11.03 2.18 -2.39
C THR A 674 -10.81 3.70 -2.35
N GLN A 675 -11.89 4.49 -2.30
CA GLN A 675 -11.84 5.96 -2.37
C GLN A 675 -11.02 6.63 -1.25
N ASP A 676 -10.81 5.94 -0.12
CA ASP A 676 -10.24 6.53 1.11
C ASP A 676 -8.75 6.24 1.37
N GLY A 677 -7.99 5.63 0.45
CA GLY A 677 -6.57 5.37 0.78
C GLY A 677 -5.72 4.53 -0.17
N GLY A 678 -6.08 4.40 -1.44
CA GLY A 678 -5.23 3.71 -2.44
C GLY A 678 -5.09 2.19 -2.26
N GLY A 679 -5.71 1.60 -1.22
CA GLY A 679 -5.79 0.17 -1.00
C GLY A 679 -6.98 -0.48 -1.71
N PHE A 680 -6.87 -1.78 -1.99
CA PHE A 680 -7.89 -2.58 -2.67
C PHE A 680 -8.68 -3.38 -1.64
N ALA A 681 -10.01 -3.36 -1.76
CA ALA A 681 -10.88 -4.06 -0.84
C ALA A 681 -10.89 -5.57 -1.11
N VAL A 682 -10.67 -6.37 -0.07
CA VAL A 682 -10.74 -7.83 -0.08
C VAL A 682 -11.85 -8.26 0.84
N VAL A 683 -12.83 -8.99 0.32
CA VAL A 683 -13.97 -9.48 1.09
C VAL A 683 -13.68 -10.91 1.53
N LEU A 684 -13.71 -11.15 2.84
CA LEU A 684 -13.50 -12.44 3.44
C LEU A 684 -14.80 -12.96 4.05
N GLU A 685 -15.10 -14.22 3.78
CA GLU A 685 -16.24 -14.94 4.33
C GLU A 685 -15.80 -15.94 5.40
N PRO A 686 -16.64 -16.19 6.42
CA PRO A 686 -16.35 -17.17 7.45
C PRO A 686 -16.23 -18.59 6.85
N SER A 687 -15.10 -19.25 7.08
CA SER A 687 -14.94 -20.68 6.77
C SER A 687 -15.30 -21.57 7.96
N GLU A 688 -15.33 -20.99 9.16
CA GLU A 688 -15.79 -21.60 10.40
C GLU A 688 -16.77 -20.68 11.14
N THR A 689 -17.39 -21.17 12.21
CA THR A 689 -18.31 -20.37 13.02
C THR A 689 -17.56 -19.28 13.79
N TRP A 690 -17.62 -18.05 13.31
CA TRP A 690 -17.11 -16.89 14.02
C TRP A 690 -17.93 -16.57 15.29
N PRO A 691 -17.37 -15.80 16.24
CA PRO A 691 -18.08 -15.45 17.47
C PRO A 691 -19.40 -14.69 17.22
N SER A 692 -20.49 -15.15 17.85
CA SER A 692 -21.83 -14.56 17.67
C SER A 692 -21.97 -13.14 18.23
N ALA A 693 -21.01 -12.66 19.02
CA ALA A 693 -20.97 -11.32 19.58
C ALA A 693 -20.22 -10.30 18.70
N LEU A 694 -19.77 -10.70 17.50
CA LEU A 694 -19.17 -9.78 16.55
C LEU A 694 -20.18 -8.71 16.12
N ARG A 695 -19.72 -7.46 16.11
CA ARG A 695 -20.54 -6.31 15.74
C ARG A 695 -20.01 -5.72 14.44
N ALA A 696 -20.91 -5.20 13.61
CA ALA A 696 -20.50 -4.41 12.46
C ALA A 696 -19.66 -3.20 12.94
N GLY A 697 -18.54 -2.95 12.27
CA GLY A 697 -17.56 -1.94 12.64
C GLY A 697 -16.43 -2.43 13.55
N THR A 698 -16.45 -3.67 14.05
CA THR A 698 -15.30 -4.25 14.76
C THR A 698 -14.09 -4.32 13.82
N ASN A 699 -12.94 -3.81 14.27
CA ASN A 699 -11.70 -3.94 13.52
C ASN A 699 -11.23 -5.39 13.52
N SER A 700 -10.51 -5.76 12.47
CA SER A 700 -9.98 -7.10 12.27
C SER A 700 -8.60 -7.05 11.64
N HIS A 701 -7.75 -7.98 12.08
CA HIS A 701 -6.42 -8.20 11.54
C HIS A 701 -6.45 -9.49 10.73
N VAL A 702 -6.27 -9.37 9.42
CA VAL A 702 -6.38 -10.51 8.51
C VAL A 702 -4.99 -10.91 8.05
N THR A 703 -4.68 -12.19 8.14
CA THR A 703 -3.45 -12.80 7.65
C THR A 703 -3.81 -13.79 6.55
N LEU A 704 -3.55 -13.43 5.30
CA LEU A 704 -3.74 -14.32 4.16
C LEU A 704 -2.60 -15.35 4.13
N LEU A 705 -2.95 -16.62 3.92
CA LEU A 705 -2.00 -17.72 3.82
C LEU A 705 -1.65 -17.96 2.34
N LEU A 706 -0.36 -17.84 2.01
CA LEU A 706 0.17 -18.09 0.68
C LEU A 706 0.84 -19.48 0.63
N LYS A 707 1.90 -19.64 -0.18
CA LYS A 707 2.57 -20.93 -0.37
C LYS A 707 3.54 -21.26 0.79
N ASP A 708 3.62 -22.55 1.12
CA ASP A 708 4.69 -23.09 1.96
C ASP A 708 6.01 -23.10 1.18
N VAL A 709 7.01 -22.42 1.74
CA VAL A 709 8.37 -22.37 1.19
C VAL A 709 9.39 -22.74 2.26
N PRO A 710 10.55 -23.29 1.90
CA PRO A 710 11.63 -23.49 2.86
C PRO A 710 12.08 -22.15 3.46
N LEU A 711 12.44 -22.14 4.76
CA LEU A 711 12.89 -20.93 5.47
C LEU A 711 14.03 -20.20 4.76
N TRP A 712 14.99 -20.92 4.15
CA TRP A 712 16.09 -20.28 3.39
C TRP A 712 15.59 -19.47 2.20
N PHE A 713 14.54 -19.95 1.51
CA PHE A 713 13.97 -19.28 0.35
C PHE A 713 13.27 -18.01 0.78
N GLU A 714 12.54 -18.07 1.90
CA GLU A 714 11.89 -16.90 2.48
C GLU A 714 12.90 -15.85 2.95
N LEU A 715 13.96 -16.27 3.65
CA LEU A 715 15.05 -15.38 4.06
C LEU A 715 15.72 -14.74 2.84
N TRP A 716 16.09 -15.55 1.83
CA TRP A 716 16.69 -15.05 0.60
C TRP A 716 15.78 -14.05 -0.14
N ARG A 717 14.49 -14.35 -0.26
CA ARG A 717 13.49 -13.48 -0.89
C ARG A 717 13.37 -12.14 -0.15
N GLN A 718 13.24 -12.19 1.18
CA GLN A 718 13.14 -10.99 2.02
C GLN A 718 14.42 -10.14 1.98
N LEU A 719 15.61 -10.77 1.97
CA LEU A 719 16.90 -10.08 1.83
C LEU A 719 17.00 -9.32 0.49
N ASN A 720 16.37 -9.85 -0.56
CA ASN A 720 16.35 -9.27 -1.91
C ASN A 720 15.13 -8.38 -2.18
N GLY A 721 14.20 -8.23 -1.24
CA GLY A 721 12.98 -7.44 -1.43
C GLY A 721 12.04 -7.99 -2.52
N LEU A 722 12.10 -9.29 -2.82
CA LEU A 722 11.27 -9.92 -3.84
C LEU A 722 9.85 -10.19 -3.30
N PRO A 723 8.79 -10.06 -4.13
CA PRO A 723 7.40 -10.34 -3.70
C PRO A 723 7.20 -11.82 -3.37
N ALA A 724 6.22 -12.13 -2.52
CA ALA A 724 5.95 -13.51 -2.09
C ALA A 724 5.47 -14.37 -3.28
N ASN A 725 5.63 -15.68 -3.18
CA ASN A 725 5.15 -16.56 -4.23
C ASN A 725 3.65 -16.80 -4.03
N ARG A 726 2.92 -16.76 -5.14
CA ARG A 726 1.51 -17.17 -5.17
C ARG A 726 1.38 -18.62 -4.72
N SER A 727 0.30 -18.95 -4.01
CA SER A 727 -0.09 -20.35 -3.81
C SER A 727 -0.31 -20.97 -5.20
N ALA A 728 0.30 -22.13 -5.45
CA ALA A 728 -0.09 -22.91 -6.64
C ALA A 728 -1.47 -23.49 -6.35
N SER A 729 -2.37 -23.41 -7.33
CA SER A 729 -3.67 -24.08 -7.31
C SER A 729 -3.54 -25.58 -7.09
#